data_AF-A0A960PUU0-F1
#
_entry.id   AF-A0A960PUU0-F1
#
_cell.length_a   1.000
_cell.length_b   1.000
_cell.length_c   1.000
_cell.angle_alpha   90.00
_cell.angle_beta   90.00
_cell.angle_gamma   90.00
#
_symmetry.space_group_name_H-M   'P 1'
#
loop_
_entity.id
_entity.type
_entity.pdbx_description
1 polymer ?
#
loop_
_entity_poly.entity_id
_entity_poly.type
_entity_poly.pdbx_seq_one_letter_code
_entity_poly.pdbx_strand_id
1 'polypeptide(L)'
;MEPGPVDVRERAALLAASLAVGIGLLAHEPGRIVPETKLDVLIDPGGAAARALGAWDPSAGFGRLQNQAVGYLFPMGAWSGLGKAVGLPPWIVQRLWLWAVVSVSLWGAHRVARAIGIASAGGRVCAAVGYALAPATFTITFFQSAGQLPYALVPHVLAELMAARAGASPRRAAARSTLWLAAMGGVNGASAIAVLPIVGLWFWTRTPGRDRRRLLGWWSLGAVLATLWWAIPLLVTVRYGLRFTDYTETAATTTITESATEVLRGTGNWLSYVDSAAGAWLPGSWAMVSTPLSIAATSVLAAVGIGGLARRDAPERTWAVACVLVGAVAMGAGWAGTGGGPFSGLVQQVLDGTMAPLRNVHKFAAVVRLPLALGLGHLVAVAGAALARRSAPTGASSSISTSTARRPRPQLAAPALAVAVAVAAILPAIDAGLTAPGSFEDVPDSWRQAAAWIDRRDDGARTLVLPGSAFGEYRWGRPLDEPLASILESDWAVRDLIPLGGNGSTRLLDGIDAALATDALPEGFVATLQRAGIGFVLVRNDLDLVRTGGPAPTTVRRLLGDVEGLELATSFGPIVDVIGGDGRRSPLPGTGEGGAASEAMSEIDVYRVERPDSVATTYPAEGALVVGGGPEALLGAPDDLTDGRAVVLAVDDPGTLDDPMRVATDTARRRDVEFNVIRDGATETLTADEASPRTGDAPQDRWPGDGPVGLTVARLDGVSSLRDSGRRGLLVAPESQPYAAFDDDPDTAWEPQGAGVGEWLEVTFDEPRDPVEVEVDVSPDEGRRITELAVRTDRGMTTATVGEDGSARARLRPGSTSSLRIEVTEVSDGPALGRVGIAEVRIDGASIGRPLVAAPAGTPTDGAPSEVGVDAAVLVRARRDRLDRDRRDEDGAFERIVDWAGGDATVTGTATIGDTQGAIDQLLTPAMPSDATVVATASSRYRDALSSDAMWVLDGDPATAWVSDAEEGAPMLTVSWERPVLLDGFRLDLLASDVTPIQTIEVDAGGTTATARLDATGRVSLPSPVTTDQLSLRFPDAAGGGTVGVAGLEVPALSGMVAAVLDRGAAVGLPCGSGPEVSIDGNAIPTQSSATVADLVAGRAVRWEACDTVSLEEGTHRLHADRGALFASSIVVRRASLPDLTPARSATVVRWGTQDRTVHLGAGPESILATTENLNAGW
;
A
#
# COMPACT_ATOMS: atom_id res chain seq x y z
N MET A 1 21.94 47.80 -24.96
CA MET A 1 23.21 47.08 -24.79
C MET A 1 22.97 45.65 -25.25
N GLU A 2 23.45 45.28 -26.43
CA GLU A 2 23.55 43.86 -26.76
C GLU A 2 24.48 43.19 -25.74
N PRO A 3 24.12 42.04 -25.17
CA PRO A 3 25.06 41.28 -24.36
C PRO A 3 26.21 40.84 -25.27
N GLY A 4 27.41 41.37 -25.05
CA GLY A 4 28.63 40.98 -25.78
C GLY A 4 28.86 39.46 -25.73
N PRO A 5 29.72 38.88 -26.58
CA PRO A 5 29.95 37.43 -26.64
C PRO A 5 30.23 36.82 -25.24
N VAL A 6 29.80 35.58 -25.02
CA VAL A 6 30.06 34.85 -23.76
C VAL A 6 31.56 34.87 -23.49
N ASP A 7 31.97 35.30 -22.28
CA ASP A 7 33.38 35.24 -21.91
C ASP A 7 33.84 33.78 -21.96
N VAL A 8 34.99 33.52 -22.59
CA VAL A 8 35.58 32.18 -22.69
C VAL A 8 35.69 31.52 -21.32
N ARG A 9 35.95 32.31 -20.26
CA ARG A 9 36.05 31.81 -18.89
C ARG A 9 34.70 31.38 -18.30
N GLU A 10 33.63 32.09 -18.61
CA GLU A 10 32.26 31.70 -18.21
C GLU A 10 31.86 30.41 -18.89
N ARG A 11 32.09 30.35 -20.21
CA ARG A 11 31.79 29.17 -21.00
C ARG A 11 32.55 27.96 -20.47
N ALA A 12 33.83 28.13 -20.16
CA ALA A 12 34.66 27.08 -19.56
C ALA A 12 34.14 26.66 -18.17
N ALA A 13 33.74 27.60 -17.31
CA ALA A 13 33.21 27.30 -15.99
C ALA A 13 31.88 26.54 -16.04
N LEU A 14 30.95 26.95 -16.92
CA LEU A 14 29.68 26.24 -17.13
C LEU A 14 29.89 24.85 -17.73
N LEU A 15 30.78 24.73 -18.72
CA LEU A 15 31.15 23.43 -19.29
C LEU A 15 31.78 22.53 -18.22
N ALA A 16 32.68 23.06 -17.40
CA ALA A 16 33.30 22.29 -16.31
C ALA A 16 32.25 21.84 -15.28
N ALA A 17 31.31 22.71 -14.89
CA ALA A 17 30.23 22.33 -13.98
C ALA A 17 29.30 21.28 -14.59
N SER A 18 28.86 21.47 -15.85
CA SER A 18 28.09 20.47 -16.59
C SER A 18 28.84 19.14 -16.70
N LEU A 19 30.13 19.15 -17.06
CA LEU A 19 30.94 17.94 -17.19
C LEU A 19 31.16 17.26 -15.83
N ALA A 20 31.36 18.01 -14.75
CA ALA A 20 31.50 17.44 -13.41
C ALA A 20 30.23 16.69 -12.99
N VAL A 21 29.05 17.27 -13.24
CA VAL A 21 27.76 16.59 -13.01
C VAL A 21 27.64 15.36 -13.90
N GLY A 22 27.91 15.48 -15.20
CA GLY A 22 27.82 14.37 -16.14
C GLY A 22 28.75 13.20 -15.79
N ILE A 23 30.00 13.50 -15.44
CA ILE A 23 30.99 12.50 -14.99
C ILE A 23 30.52 11.84 -13.69
N GLY A 24 30.03 12.63 -12.72
CA GLY A 24 29.48 12.10 -11.48
C GLY A 24 28.32 11.15 -11.72
N LEU A 25 27.39 11.51 -12.61
CA LEU A 25 26.24 10.67 -12.96
C LEU A 25 26.63 9.40 -13.70
N LEU A 26 27.60 9.46 -14.62
CA LEU A 26 28.11 8.29 -15.34
C LEU A 26 28.95 7.37 -14.44
N ALA A 27 29.58 7.92 -13.40
CA ALA A 27 30.32 7.17 -12.39
C ALA A 27 29.41 6.61 -11.28
N HIS A 28 28.18 7.13 -11.13
CA HIS A 28 27.21 6.66 -10.16
C HIS A 28 26.54 5.37 -10.64
N GLU A 29 26.91 4.26 -10.02
CA GLU A 29 26.41 2.91 -10.29
C GLU A 29 26.46 2.54 -11.78
N PRO A 30 27.68 2.47 -12.37
CA PRO A 30 27.84 2.20 -13.79
C PRO A 30 27.29 0.81 -14.14
N GLY A 31 26.56 0.73 -15.24
CA GLY A 31 25.90 -0.52 -15.66
C GLY A 31 24.48 -0.71 -15.11
N ARG A 32 24.03 0.14 -14.18
CA ARG A 32 22.72 -0.02 -13.51
C ARG A 32 21.73 1.09 -13.85
N ILE A 33 20.50 0.70 -14.15
CA ILE A 33 19.31 1.57 -14.26
C ILE A 33 18.89 1.96 -12.86
N VAL A 34 18.65 3.24 -12.62
CA VAL A 34 18.16 3.73 -11.31
C VAL A 34 16.64 3.91 -11.37
N PRO A 35 15.94 3.81 -10.23
CA PRO A 35 14.50 4.11 -10.19
C PRO A 35 14.24 5.55 -10.64
N GLU A 36 13.36 5.73 -11.62
CA GLU A 36 13.09 7.01 -12.27
C GLU A 36 11.65 7.04 -12.82
N THR A 37 11.14 8.23 -13.17
CA THR A 37 9.76 8.54 -13.57
C THR A 37 8.99 7.47 -14.37
N LYS A 38 9.59 6.81 -15.38
CA LYS A 38 8.86 5.81 -16.18
C LYS A 38 9.75 4.73 -16.83
N LEU A 39 9.52 3.45 -16.49
CA LEU A 39 10.34 2.33 -16.95
C LEU A 39 10.16 2.04 -18.45
N ASP A 40 8.92 1.97 -18.92
CA ASP A 40 8.59 1.60 -20.30
C ASP A 40 9.12 2.61 -21.32
N VAL A 41 9.11 3.91 -20.98
CA VAL A 41 9.73 4.97 -21.79
C VAL A 41 11.23 4.74 -21.99
N LEU A 42 11.90 4.06 -21.07
CA LEU A 42 13.33 3.76 -21.15
C LEU A 42 13.62 2.43 -21.86
N ILE A 43 12.91 1.36 -21.47
CA ILE A 43 13.13 -0.01 -21.97
C ILE A 43 12.47 -0.22 -23.34
N ASP A 44 11.22 0.22 -23.50
CA ASP A 44 10.49 0.16 -24.75
C ASP A 44 9.81 1.48 -25.16
N PRO A 45 10.59 2.51 -25.53
CA PRO A 45 10.05 3.80 -25.98
C PRO A 45 9.12 3.68 -27.20
N GLY A 46 9.25 2.61 -28.00
CA GLY A 46 8.42 2.37 -29.18
C GLY A 46 6.99 1.96 -28.78
N GLY A 47 6.85 0.91 -27.97
CA GLY A 47 5.56 0.47 -27.45
C GLY A 47 4.91 1.53 -26.56
N ALA A 48 5.69 2.19 -25.69
CA ALA A 48 5.19 3.29 -24.88
C ALA A 48 4.62 4.43 -25.72
N ALA A 49 5.30 4.83 -26.81
CA ALA A 49 4.80 5.84 -27.72
C ALA A 49 3.57 5.37 -28.51
N ALA A 50 3.54 4.11 -28.96
CA ALA A 50 2.40 3.54 -29.68
C ALA A 50 1.13 3.53 -28.81
N ARG A 51 1.23 3.09 -27.56
CA ARG A 51 0.13 3.15 -26.59
C ARG A 51 -0.32 4.58 -26.35
N ALA A 52 0.60 5.52 -26.11
CA ALA A 52 0.27 6.93 -25.83
C ALA A 52 -0.46 7.67 -26.96
N LEU A 53 -0.50 7.11 -28.18
CA LEU A 53 -1.28 7.64 -29.31
C LEU A 53 -2.74 7.15 -29.34
N GLY A 54 -3.07 6.10 -28.59
CA GLY A 54 -4.43 5.65 -28.32
C GLY A 54 -5.02 6.37 -27.11
N ALA A 55 -6.33 6.68 -27.14
CA ALA A 55 -7.01 7.19 -25.94
C ALA A 55 -7.18 6.07 -24.91
N TRP A 56 -7.67 4.91 -25.37
CA TRP A 56 -7.84 3.70 -24.57
C TRP A 56 -6.61 2.81 -24.64
N ASP A 57 -6.11 2.41 -23.47
CA ASP A 57 -5.08 1.39 -23.28
C ASP A 57 -5.72 0.14 -22.67
N PRO A 58 -5.94 -0.93 -23.45
CA PRO A 58 -6.54 -2.17 -22.93
C PRO A 58 -5.57 -2.94 -22.03
N SER A 59 -4.26 -2.68 -22.17
CA SER A 59 -3.22 -3.54 -21.64
C SER A 59 -3.05 -3.47 -20.14
N ALA A 60 -3.50 -2.41 -19.46
CA ALA A 60 -3.22 -2.22 -18.04
C ALA A 60 -4.49 -1.98 -17.22
N GLY A 61 -4.66 -2.80 -16.19
CA GLY A 61 -5.65 -2.61 -15.12
C GLY A 61 -7.09 -2.74 -15.59
N PHE A 62 -7.39 -3.74 -16.43
CA PHE A 62 -8.70 -3.96 -17.07
C PHE A 62 -9.08 -2.90 -18.13
N GLY A 63 -8.13 -2.10 -18.60
CA GLY A 63 -8.34 -1.08 -19.61
C GLY A 63 -8.55 0.32 -19.02
N ARG A 64 -7.83 1.32 -19.52
CA ARG A 64 -7.85 2.67 -18.94
C ARG A 64 -7.65 3.77 -19.97
N LEU A 65 -8.09 4.98 -19.60
CA LEU A 65 -7.61 6.20 -20.26
C LEU A 65 -6.25 6.58 -19.70
N GLN A 66 -5.24 6.67 -20.57
CA GLN A 66 -3.88 6.93 -20.15
C GLN A 66 -3.71 8.37 -19.64
N ASN A 67 -3.50 8.51 -18.33
CA ASN A 67 -3.07 9.76 -17.76
C ASN A 67 -1.55 9.94 -17.98
N GLN A 68 -1.12 11.17 -18.26
CA GLN A 68 0.30 11.57 -18.38
C GLN A 68 1.11 10.95 -19.54
N ALA A 69 0.72 9.79 -20.10
CA ALA A 69 1.48 9.03 -21.09
C ALA A 69 1.87 9.88 -22.31
N VAL A 70 0.91 10.64 -22.85
CA VAL A 70 1.19 11.57 -23.97
C VAL A 70 2.32 12.53 -23.63
N GLY A 71 2.40 12.99 -22.39
CA GLY A 71 3.42 13.93 -21.92
C GLY A 71 4.85 13.42 -22.08
N TYR A 72 5.06 12.11 -22.16
CA TYR A 72 6.37 11.50 -22.37
C TYR A 72 6.79 11.48 -23.83
N LEU A 73 5.91 11.66 -24.82
CA LEU A 73 6.29 11.62 -26.25
C LEU A 73 7.46 12.56 -26.57
N PHE A 74 7.41 13.77 -26.02
CA PHE A 74 8.48 14.76 -26.16
C PHE A 74 8.65 15.57 -24.88
N PRO A 75 9.90 15.80 -24.42
CA PRO A 75 11.17 15.38 -25.04
C PRO A 75 11.72 14.01 -24.61
N MET A 76 11.27 13.44 -23.48
CA MET A 76 11.92 12.26 -22.88
C MET A 76 11.79 11.00 -23.76
N GLY A 77 10.61 10.68 -24.29
CA GLY A 77 10.39 9.53 -25.16
C GLY A 77 11.18 9.64 -26.47
N ALA A 78 11.23 10.84 -27.07
CA ALA A 78 12.09 11.10 -28.23
C ALA A 78 13.59 10.89 -27.91
N TRP A 79 14.03 11.28 -26.71
CA TRP A 79 15.39 11.04 -26.24
C TRP A 79 15.68 9.55 -26.09
N SER A 80 14.82 8.82 -25.39
CA SER A 80 14.97 7.37 -25.18
C SER A 80 14.90 6.59 -26.49
N GLY A 81 13.97 6.94 -27.38
CA GLY A 81 13.86 6.35 -28.72
C GLY A 81 15.12 6.56 -29.57
N LEU A 82 15.73 7.76 -29.51
CA LEU A 82 17.01 8.01 -30.18
C LEU A 82 18.15 7.17 -29.57
N GLY A 83 18.19 7.06 -28.24
CA GLY A 83 19.15 6.22 -27.54
C GLY A 83 19.07 4.75 -27.96
N LYS A 84 17.85 4.20 -27.96
CA LYS A 84 17.56 2.83 -28.41
C LYS A 84 17.93 2.62 -29.88
N ALA A 85 17.61 3.59 -30.75
CA ALA A 85 17.93 3.51 -32.19
C ALA A 85 19.44 3.50 -32.49
N VAL A 86 20.26 4.14 -31.65
CA VAL A 86 21.74 4.12 -31.77
C VAL A 86 22.36 2.91 -31.07
N GLY A 87 21.57 2.11 -30.35
CA GLY A 87 22.04 0.92 -29.63
C GLY A 87 22.74 1.25 -28.31
N LEU A 88 22.42 2.39 -27.68
CA LEU A 88 22.93 2.71 -26.36
C LEU A 88 22.22 1.88 -25.28
N PRO A 89 22.94 1.32 -24.30
CA PRO A 89 22.33 0.68 -23.14
C PRO A 89 21.38 1.63 -22.38
N PRO A 90 20.26 1.13 -21.83
CA PRO A 90 19.26 1.95 -21.12
C PRO A 90 19.86 2.83 -20.03
N TRP A 91 20.76 2.31 -19.19
CA TRP A 91 21.37 3.09 -18.11
C TRP A 91 22.17 4.30 -18.66
N ILE A 92 22.85 4.17 -19.80
CA ILE A 92 23.58 5.29 -20.44
C ILE A 92 22.58 6.34 -20.93
N VAL A 93 21.51 5.91 -21.61
CA VAL A 93 20.45 6.80 -22.11
C VAL A 93 19.86 7.60 -20.94
N GLN A 94 19.57 6.94 -19.82
CA GLN A 94 19.05 7.55 -18.60
C GLN A 94 20.05 8.55 -17.97
N ARG A 95 21.34 8.20 -17.83
CA ARG A 95 22.34 9.12 -17.25
C ARG A 95 22.58 10.35 -18.14
N LEU A 96 22.63 10.17 -19.45
CA LEU A 96 22.78 11.28 -20.39
C LEU A 96 21.54 12.19 -20.38
N TRP A 97 20.34 11.63 -20.18
CA TRP A 97 19.10 12.39 -19.99
C TRP A 97 19.18 13.26 -18.72
N LEU A 98 19.47 12.66 -17.57
CA LEU A 98 19.61 13.37 -16.30
C LEU A 98 20.68 14.48 -16.38
N TRP A 99 21.81 14.18 -17.02
CA TRP A 99 22.85 15.16 -17.29
C TRP A 99 22.34 16.33 -18.15
N ALA A 100 21.56 16.04 -19.19
CA ALA A 100 20.97 17.06 -20.07
C ALA A 100 20.01 17.98 -19.30
N VAL A 101 19.14 17.43 -18.45
CA VAL A 101 18.18 18.20 -17.63
C VAL A 101 18.90 19.19 -16.71
N VAL A 102 19.87 18.72 -15.93
CA VAL A 102 20.64 19.58 -15.01
C VAL A 102 21.46 20.63 -15.77
N SER A 103 22.08 20.23 -16.89
CA SER A 103 22.84 21.15 -17.73
C SER A 103 21.94 22.24 -18.32
N VAL A 104 20.79 21.88 -18.87
CA VAL A 104 19.82 22.84 -19.41
C VAL A 104 19.40 23.84 -18.34
N SER A 105 19.12 23.39 -17.11
CA SER A 105 18.81 24.28 -15.97
C SER A 105 19.94 25.29 -15.71
N LEU A 106 21.18 24.82 -15.62
CA LEU A 106 22.38 25.63 -15.39
C LEU A 106 22.54 26.71 -16.49
N TRP A 107 22.51 26.29 -17.75
CA TRP A 107 22.70 27.20 -18.89
C TRP A 107 21.55 28.21 -19.01
N GLY A 108 20.31 27.80 -18.69
CA GLY A 108 19.15 28.68 -18.69
C GLY A 108 19.27 29.80 -17.65
N ALA A 109 19.58 29.45 -16.41
CA ALA A 109 19.78 30.42 -15.33
C ALA A 109 20.92 31.39 -15.64
N HIS A 110 22.02 30.90 -16.22
CA HIS A 110 23.12 31.75 -16.69
C HIS A 110 22.66 32.75 -17.78
N ARG A 111 21.84 32.31 -18.73
CA ARG A 111 21.30 33.20 -19.78
C ARG A 111 20.44 34.31 -19.18
N VAL A 112 19.61 34.00 -18.19
CA VAL A 112 18.82 35.01 -17.46
C VAL A 112 19.74 35.98 -16.71
N ALA A 113 20.73 35.48 -15.97
CA ALA A 113 21.71 36.29 -15.25
C ALA A 113 22.44 37.30 -16.16
N ARG A 114 22.76 36.90 -17.40
CA ARG A 114 23.30 37.79 -18.43
C ARG A 114 22.27 38.80 -18.92
N ALA A 115 21.06 38.35 -19.21
CA ALA A 115 20.01 39.18 -19.78
C ALA A 115 19.56 40.31 -18.83
N ILE A 116 19.57 40.07 -17.52
CA ILE A 116 19.26 41.10 -16.51
C ILE A 116 20.46 42.02 -16.20
N GLY A 117 21.67 41.65 -16.63
CA GLY A 117 22.87 42.48 -16.51
C GLY A 117 23.65 42.34 -15.19
N ILE A 118 23.71 41.15 -14.57
CA ILE A 118 24.63 40.91 -13.43
C ILE A 118 26.06 41.21 -13.91
N ALA A 119 26.77 42.09 -13.21
CA ALA A 119 27.98 42.73 -13.75
C ALA A 119 29.18 41.80 -13.93
N SER A 120 29.41 40.85 -13.02
CA SER A 120 30.61 39.99 -13.04
C SER A 120 30.34 38.58 -13.57
N ALA A 121 31.34 38.01 -14.24
CA ALA A 121 31.30 36.62 -14.71
C ALA A 121 31.12 35.62 -13.56
N GLY A 122 31.84 35.80 -12.46
CA GLY A 122 31.71 34.97 -11.26
C GLY A 122 30.30 35.03 -10.66
N GLY A 123 29.68 36.22 -10.61
CA GLY A 123 28.31 36.36 -10.14
C GLY A 123 27.29 35.63 -11.01
N ARG A 124 27.46 35.69 -12.34
CA ARG A 124 26.60 34.97 -13.30
C ARG A 124 26.73 33.45 -13.18
N VAL A 125 27.95 32.95 -12.99
CA VAL A 125 28.19 31.52 -12.73
C VAL A 125 27.58 31.10 -11.39
N CYS A 126 27.76 31.87 -10.32
CA CYS A 126 27.15 31.56 -9.02
C CYS A 126 25.62 31.57 -9.05
N ALA A 127 24.99 32.48 -9.79
CA ALA A 127 23.54 32.45 -10.00
C ALA A 127 23.09 31.18 -10.72
N ALA A 128 23.83 30.76 -11.75
CA ALA A 128 23.53 29.54 -12.49
C ALA A 128 23.66 28.30 -11.60
N VAL A 129 24.79 28.15 -10.91
CA VAL A 129 25.08 27.01 -10.02
C VAL A 129 24.10 26.96 -8.85
N GLY A 130 23.81 28.09 -8.21
CA GLY A 130 22.86 28.16 -7.09
C GLY A 130 21.42 27.82 -7.47
N TYR A 131 21.04 28.01 -8.73
CA TYR A 131 19.74 27.56 -9.24
C TYR A 131 19.73 26.07 -9.60
N ALA A 132 20.72 25.62 -10.38
CA ALA A 132 20.76 24.25 -10.88
C ALA A 132 21.01 23.20 -9.78
N LEU A 133 21.74 23.58 -8.71
CA LEU A 133 22.02 22.73 -7.56
C LEU A 133 21.12 23.06 -6.35
N ALA A 134 20.00 23.75 -6.57
CA ALA A 134 19.06 24.04 -5.50
C ALA A 134 18.52 22.72 -4.91
N PRO A 135 18.54 22.53 -3.58
CA PRO A 135 18.33 21.24 -2.89
C PRO A 135 17.25 20.33 -3.48
N ALA A 136 15.96 20.66 -3.28
CA ALA A 136 14.86 19.81 -3.73
C ALA A 136 14.70 19.78 -5.25
N THR A 137 15.22 20.74 -6.01
CA THR A 137 15.17 20.63 -7.48
C THR A 137 16.24 19.66 -7.98
N PHE A 138 17.43 19.68 -7.38
CA PHE A 138 18.54 18.83 -7.76
C PHE A 138 18.29 17.36 -7.40
N THR A 139 17.97 17.05 -6.15
CA THR A 139 17.80 15.65 -5.72
C THR A 139 16.55 15.00 -6.31
N ILE A 140 15.44 15.74 -6.41
CA ILE A 140 14.20 15.22 -7.01
C ILE A 140 14.34 14.99 -8.53
N THR A 141 15.22 15.72 -9.22
CA THR A 141 15.49 15.46 -10.65
C THR A 141 15.97 14.03 -10.89
N PHE A 142 16.65 13.40 -9.92
CA PHE A 142 17.16 12.04 -10.05
C PHE A 142 16.14 10.94 -9.73
N PHE A 143 14.93 11.32 -9.34
CA PHE A 143 13.79 10.43 -9.11
C PHE A 143 12.65 10.70 -10.10
N GLN A 144 12.35 11.97 -10.38
CA GLN A 144 11.22 12.40 -11.20
C GLN A 144 11.61 13.46 -12.25
N SER A 145 12.58 13.14 -13.11
CA SER A 145 13.20 14.11 -14.02
C SER A 145 12.23 14.77 -14.99
N ALA A 146 11.25 14.01 -15.53
CA ALA A 146 10.26 14.54 -16.46
C ALA A 146 9.34 15.56 -15.78
N GLY A 147 9.00 15.35 -14.51
CA GLY A 147 8.24 16.29 -13.68
C GLY A 147 9.02 17.58 -13.36
N GLN A 148 10.36 17.53 -13.40
CA GLN A 148 11.25 18.67 -13.13
C GLN A 148 11.63 19.48 -14.38
N LEU A 149 11.24 19.04 -15.59
CA LEU A 149 11.50 19.77 -16.85
C LEU A 149 11.02 21.23 -16.83
N PRO A 150 9.81 21.57 -16.32
CA PRO A 150 9.36 22.96 -16.24
C PRO A 150 10.33 23.88 -15.48
N TYR A 151 10.93 23.38 -14.40
CA TYR A 151 11.91 24.13 -13.61
C TYR A 151 13.21 24.31 -14.39
N ALA A 152 13.72 23.24 -15.00
CA ALA A 152 14.95 23.32 -15.80
C ALA A 152 14.82 24.26 -17.01
N LEU A 153 13.62 24.36 -17.60
CA LEU A 153 13.40 25.06 -18.86
C LEU A 153 12.84 26.48 -18.73
N VAL A 154 12.16 26.83 -17.63
CA VAL A 154 11.60 28.18 -17.46
C VAL A 154 12.64 29.31 -17.57
N PRO A 155 13.91 29.16 -17.16
CA PRO A 155 14.91 30.19 -17.39
C PRO A 155 15.18 30.43 -18.89
N HIS A 156 15.07 29.41 -19.76
CA HIS A 156 15.23 29.58 -21.21
C HIS A 156 14.01 30.29 -21.82
N VAL A 157 12.80 29.93 -21.38
CA VAL A 157 11.56 30.64 -21.75
C VAL A 157 11.73 32.15 -21.48
N LEU A 158 12.22 32.49 -20.28
CA LEU A 158 12.43 33.87 -19.85
C LEU A 158 13.59 34.55 -20.60
N ALA A 159 14.70 33.86 -20.82
CA ALA A 159 15.85 34.42 -21.52
C ALA A 159 15.53 34.84 -22.96
N GLU A 160 14.72 34.05 -23.68
CA GLU A 160 14.26 34.40 -25.04
C GLU A 160 13.33 35.64 -25.04
N LEU A 161 12.47 35.78 -24.04
CA LEU A 161 11.63 36.97 -23.87
C LEU A 161 12.48 38.21 -23.58
N MET A 162 13.49 38.07 -22.72
CA MET A 162 14.40 39.17 -22.41
C MET A 162 15.26 39.57 -23.62
N ALA A 163 15.53 38.66 -24.56
CA ALA A 163 16.25 38.96 -25.81
C ALA A 163 15.49 39.94 -26.73
N ALA A 164 14.16 40.07 -26.61
CA ALA A 164 13.39 41.10 -27.32
C ALA A 164 13.88 42.53 -26.98
N ARG A 165 14.43 42.73 -25.78
CA ARG A 165 15.03 44.02 -25.36
C ARG A 165 16.33 44.35 -26.08
N ALA A 166 16.99 43.34 -26.64
CA ALA A 166 18.23 43.48 -27.40
C ALA A 166 17.98 43.71 -28.91
N GLY A 167 16.75 44.06 -29.31
CA GLY A 167 16.39 44.36 -30.70
C GLY A 167 15.83 43.17 -31.48
N ALA A 168 15.62 42.01 -30.85
CA ALA A 168 14.97 40.88 -31.51
C ALA A 168 13.48 41.17 -31.79
N SER A 169 12.99 40.73 -32.96
CA SER A 169 11.58 40.83 -33.34
C SER A 169 10.68 40.20 -32.25
N PRO A 170 9.61 40.87 -31.77
CA PRO A 170 8.68 40.32 -30.78
C PRO A 170 8.14 38.95 -31.17
N ARG A 171 7.86 38.72 -32.46
CA ARG A 171 7.38 37.44 -32.98
C ARG A 171 8.45 36.34 -32.85
N ARG A 172 9.71 36.63 -33.19
CA ARG A 172 10.81 35.63 -33.09
C ARG A 172 11.15 35.29 -31.65
N ALA A 173 11.16 36.30 -30.77
CA ALA A 173 11.37 36.09 -29.34
C ALA A 173 10.26 35.24 -28.72
N ALA A 174 8.99 35.57 -29.03
CA ALA A 174 7.84 34.76 -28.61
C ALA A 174 7.92 33.32 -29.13
N ALA A 175 8.22 33.11 -30.41
CA ALA A 175 8.33 31.77 -31.00
C ALA A 175 9.44 30.93 -30.33
N ARG A 176 10.63 31.50 -30.12
CA ARG A 176 11.73 30.78 -29.43
C ARG A 176 11.39 30.46 -27.97
N SER A 177 10.79 31.41 -27.26
CA SER A 177 10.34 31.22 -25.88
C SER A 177 9.32 30.09 -25.76
N THR A 178 8.37 30.03 -26.70
CA THR A 178 7.29 29.03 -26.69
C THR A 178 7.72 27.65 -27.18
N LEU A 179 8.80 27.54 -27.96
CA LEU A 179 9.45 26.24 -28.24
C LEU A 179 10.02 25.59 -26.97
N TRP A 180 10.61 26.39 -26.08
CA TRP A 180 11.06 25.88 -24.77
C TRP A 180 9.88 25.48 -23.88
N LEU A 181 8.76 26.18 -23.98
CA LEU A 181 7.52 25.81 -23.30
C LEU A 181 6.96 24.47 -23.84
N ALA A 182 7.00 24.25 -25.16
CA ALA A 182 6.63 22.96 -25.74
C ALA A 182 7.53 21.80 -25.24
N ALA A 183 8.82 22.08 -25.05
CA ALA A 183 9.81 21.13 -24.53
C ALA A 183 9.70 20.88 -23.01
N MET A 184 8.86 21.61 -22.27
CA MET A 184 8.58 21.28 -20.87
C MET A 184 7.86 19.94 -20.71
N GLY A 185 7.23 19.44 -21.77
CA GLY A 185 6.45 18.20 -21.75
C GLY A 185 5.09 18.38 -21.05
N GLY A 186 4.22 17.40 -21.27
CA GLY A 186 2.87 17.34 -20.68
C GLY A 186 2.73 16.41 -19.48
N VAL A 187 3.83 15.78 -19.02
CA VAL A 187 3.79 14.75 -17.95
C VAL A 187 3.14 15.30 -16.68
N ASN A 188 3.54 16.51 -16.28
CA ASN A 188 2.92 17.25 -15.19
C ASN A 188 2.51 18.64 -15.68
N GLY A 189 1.33 18.71 -16.30
CA GLY A 189 0.77 19.97 -16.80
C GLY A 189 0.64 21.05 -15.71
N ALA A 190 0.37 20.64 -14.46
CA ALA A 190 0.32 21.56 -13.33
C ALA A 190 1.68 22.20 -13.03
N SER A 191 2.78 21.44 -13.08
CA SER A 191 4.14 21.99 -12.98
C SER A 191 4.46 22.97 -14.12
N ALA A 192 4.07 22.65 -15.35
CA ALA A 192 4.26 23.53 -16.50
C ALA A 192 3.52 24.88 -16.33
N ILE A 193 2.33 24.86 -15.71
CA ILE A 193 1.57 26.07 -15.38
C ILE A 193 2.17 26.81 -14.17
N ALA A 194 2.57 26.10 -13.12
CA ALA A 194 3.04 26.66 -11.85
C ALA A 194 4.34 27.46 -11.97
N VAL A 195 5.14 27.24 -13.02
CA VAL A 195 6.32 28.06 -13.31
C VAL A 195 5.99 29.35 -14.08
N LEU A 196 4.84 29.45 -14.76
CA LEU A 196 4.46 30.63 -15.57
C LEU A 196 4.22 31.93 -14.78
N PRO A 197 3.90 31.96 -13.48
CA PRO A 197 3.87 33.19 -12.70
C PRO A 197 5.16 34.02 -12.84
N ILE A 198 6.32 33.38 -12.99
CA ILE A 198 7.59 34.09 -13.19
C ILE A 198 7.62 34.90 -14.49
N VAL A 199 6.98 34.38 -15.55
CA VAL A 199 6.83 35.02 -16.86
C VAL A 199 5.72 36.09 -16.82
N GLY A 200 4.59 35.79 -16.18
CA GLY A 200 3.49 36.73 -16.00
C GLY A 200 3.93 37.98 -15.23
N LEU A 201 4.62 37.80 -14.10
CA LEU A 201 5.20 38.89 -13.30
C LEU A 201 6.27 39.65 -14.08
N TRP A 202 7.03 38.98 -14.96
CA TRP A 202 7.98 39.65 -15.83
C TRP A 202 7.26 40.64 -16.74
N PHE A 203 6.21 40.21 -17.47
CA PHE A 203 5.39 41.10 -18.29
C PHE A 203 4.72 42.20 -17.48
N TRP A 204 4.19 41.89 -16.30
CA TRP A 204 3.47 42.84 -15.45
C TRP A 204 4.36 43.99 -14.97
N THR A 205 5.60 43.69 -14.62
CA THR A 205 6.59 44.69 -14.17
C THR A 205 7.26 45.47 -15.32
N ARG A 206 6.96 45.16 -16.59
CA ARG A 206 7.46 45.92 -17.74
C ARG A 206 6.60 47.14 -18.03
N THR A 207 7.23 48.23 -18.48
CA THR A 207 6.56 49.43 -18.97
C THR A 207 5.49 49.08 -20.03
N PRO A 208 4.24 49.55 -19.87
CA PRO A 208 3.20 49.37 -20.89
C PRO A 208 3.61 49.96 -22.23
N GLY A 209 3.30 49.29 -23.34
CA GLY A 209 3.68 49.77 -24.68
C GLY A 209 3.19 48.89 -25.83
N ARG A 210 3.38 49.35 -27.08
CA ARG A 210 3.02 48.59 -28.29
C ARG A 210 3.84 47.30 -28.42
N ASP A 211 5.15 47.36 -28.20
CA ASP A 211 6.02 46.19 -28.34
C ASP A 211 5.78 45.15 -27.25
N ARG A 212 5.51 45.59 -26.01
CA ARG A 212 5.06 44.69 -24.93
C ARG A 212 3.77 43.97 -25.33
N ARG A 213 2.74 44.68 -25.81
CA ARG A 213 1.47 44.09 -26.24
C ARG A 213 1.64 43.11 -27.40
N ARG A 214 2.48 43.47 -28.38
CA ARG A 214 2.81 42.58 -29.51
C ARG A 214 3.53 41.32 -29.05
N LEU A 215 4.55 41.46 -28.19
CA LEU A 215 5.28 40.32 -27.63
C LEU A 215 4.34 39.43 -26.83
N LEU A 216 3.52 40.01 -25.94
CA LEU A 216 2.53 39.27 -25.16
C LEU A 216 1.53 38.54 -26.06
N GLY A 217 0.96 39.21 -27.07
CA GLY A 217 0.02 38.58 -28.00
C GLY A 217 0.60 37.40 -28.77
N TRP A 218 1.82 37.57 -29.34
CA TRP A 218 2.52 36.46 -30.01
C TRP A 218 2.91 35.34 -29.04
N TRP A 219 3.32 35.69 -27.83
CA TRP A 219 3.71 34.71 -26.82
C TRP A 219 2.50 33.94 -26.30
N SER A 220 1.37 34.59 -26.02
CA SER A 220 0.12 33.94 -25.64
C SER A 220 -0.36 32.97 -26.72
N LEU A 221 -0.36 33.40 -28.00
CA LEU A 221 -0.70 32.51 -29.12
C LEU A 221 0.27 31.32 -29.19
N GLY A 222 1.57 31.58 -29.14
CA GLY A 222 2.58 30.53 -29.19
C GLY A 222 2.50 29.58 -27.99
N ALA A 223 2.16 30.09 -26.81
CA ALA A 223 2.02 29.29 -25.59
C ALA A 223 0.84 28.34 -25.69
N VAL A 224 -0.31 28.82 -26.18
CA VAL A 224 -1.46 27.94 -26.48
C VAL A 224 -1.05 26.86 -27.48
N LEU A 225 -0.47 27.23 -28.62
CA LEU A 225 -0.06 26.26 -29.65
C LEU A 225 0.98 25.25 -29.14
N ALA A 226 1.91 25.69 -28.30
CA ALA A 226 2.96 24.87 -27.72
C ALA A 226 2.44 23.80 -26.76
N THR A 227 1.25 24.00 -26.16
CA THR A 227 0.68 23.08 -25.18
C THR A 227 -0.48 22.24 -25.72
N LEU A 228 -1.08 22.60 -26.87
CA LEU A 228 -2.24 21.87 -27.43
C LEU A 228 -2.04 20.35 -27.52
N TRP A 229 -0.84 19.90 -27.87
CA TRP A 229 -0.55 18.48 -28.11
C TRP A 229 -0.69 17.60 -26.86
N TRP A 230 -0.53 18.16 -25.65
CA TRP A 230 -0.80 17.46 -24.39
C TRP A 230 -2.04 18.00 -23.66
N ALA A 231 -2.42 19.26 -23.89
CA ALA A 231 -3.60 19.86 -23.27
C ALA A 231 -4.90 19.26 -23.81
N ILE A 232 -4.98 18.90 -25.09
CA ILE A 232 -6.17 18.26 -25.67
C ILE A 232 -6.42 16.88 -25.04
N PRO A 233 -5.44 15.94 -25.02
CA PRO A 233 -5.61 14.67 -24.32
C PRO A 233 -5.94 14.86 -22.84
N LEU A 234 -5.30 15.81 -22.15
CA LEU A 234 -5.62 16.11 -20.75
C LEU A 234 -7.08 16.51 -20.55
N LEU A 235 -7.67 17.30 -21.45
CA LEU A 235 -9.10 17.66 -21.38
C LEU A 235 -10.01 16.44 -21.61
N VAL A 236 -9.60 15.49 -22.46
CA VAL A 236 -10.31 14.21 -22.64
C VAL A 236 -10.25 13.40 -21.33
N THR A 237 -9.07 13.27 -20.72
CA THR A 237 -8.90 12.60 -19.44
C THR A 237 -9.68 13.28 -18.31
N VAL A 238 -9.79 14.61 -18.28
CA VAL A 238 -10.61 15.34 -17.29
C VAL A 238 -12.09 15.00 -17.44
N ARG A 239 -12.57 14.72 -18.67
CA ARG A 239 -14.00 14.44 -18.92
C ARG A 239 -14.38 12.97 -18.70
N TYR A 240 -13.50 12.04 -19.08
CA TYR A 240 -13.79 10.61 -19.16
C TYR A 240 -12.87 9.73 -18.30
N GLY A 241 -11.74 10.27 -17.82
CA GLY A 241 -10.79 9.55 -16.99
C GLY A 241 -11.15 9.60 -15.52
N LEU A 242 -10.51 8.72 -14.73
CA LEU A 242 -10.66 8.71 -13.28
C LEU A 242 -10.04 9.98 -12.67
N ARG A 243 -10.73 10.58 -11.70
CA ARG A 243 -10.17 11.64 -10.84
C ARG A 243 -9.18 11.05 -9.81
N PHE A 244 -8.05 10.55 -10.30
CA PHE A 244 -7.05 9.89 -9.45
C PHE A 244 -6.43 10.80 -8.37
N THR A 245 -6.62 12.13 -8.47
CA THR A 245 -6.21 13.09 -7.44
C THR A 245 -6.89 12.84 -6.10
N ASP A 246 -8.07 12.21 -6.10
CA ASP A 246 -8.82 11.91 -4.89
C ASP A 246 -8.15 10.75 -4.09
N TYR A 247 -7.32 9.94 -4.76
CA TYR A 247 -6.64 8.75 -4.19
C TYR A 247 -5.14 8.94 -3.99
N THR A 248 -4.71 10.18 -3.80
CA THR A 248 -3.30 10.54 -3.69
C THR A 248 -3.11 11.50 -2.52
N GLU A 249 -1.89 11.99 -2.28
CA GLU A 249 -1.54 12.67 -1.02
C GLU A 249 -2.41 13.90 -0.68
N THR A 250 -2.67 14.19 0.60
CA THR A 250 -3.52 15.36 0.97
C THR A 250 -2.73 16.69 0.96
N ALA A 251 -3.45 17.83 0.94
CA ALA A 251 -2.85 19.15 1.12
C ALA A 251 -2.18 19.28 2.49
N ALA A 252 -2.75 18.67 3.53
CA ALA A 252 -2.11 18.57 4.84
C ALA A 252 -0.72 17.92 4.73
N THR A 253 -0.62 16.76 4.05
CA THR A 253 0.65 16.04 3.85
C THR A 253 1.65 16.85 3.02
N THR A 254 1.21 17.41 1.90
CA THR A 254 2.11 18.12 0.97
C THR A 254 2.60 19.48 1.49
N THR A 255 1.90 20.07 2.46
CA THR A 255 2.25 21.37 3.05
C THR A 255 2.86 21.27 4.44
N ILE A 256 2.91 20.07 5.05
CA ILE A 256 3.48 19.83 6.41
C ILE A 256 4.98 20.09 6.51
N THR A 257 5.66 20.37 5.41
CA THR A 257 7.11 20.66 5.34
C THR A 257 7.40 22.06 4.79
N GLU A 258 6.39 22.81 4.38
CA GLU A 258 6.52 24.11 3.69
C GLU A 258 6.57 25.31 4.66
N SER A 259 7.35 25.17 5.74
CA SER A 259 7.63 26.30 6.63
C SER A 259 8.39 27.41 5.88
N ALA A 260 8.31 28.66 6.34
CA ALA A 260 8.97 29.80 5.68
C ALA A 260 10.48 29.57 5.47
N THR A 261 11.13 28.88 6.41
CA THR A 261 12.56 28.54 6.33
C THR A 261 12.85 27.54 5.21
N GLU A 262 12.05 26.48 5.09
CA GLU A 262 12.22 25.45 4.05
C GLU A 262 11.87 25.97 2.65
N VAL A 263 10.84 26.82 2.55
CA VAL A 263 10.49 27.59 1.35
C VAL A 263 11.67 28.45 0.89
N LEU A 264 12.40 29.10 1.80
CA LEU A 264 13.56 29.93 1.45
C LEU A 264 14.84 29.13 1.18
N ARG A 265 15.06 28.00 1.86
CA ARG A 265 16.28 27.19 1.75
C ARG A 265 16.35 26.34 0.49
N GLY A 266 15.28 25.61 0.18
CA GLY A 266 15.39 24.63 -0.91
C GLY A 266 14.57 23.39 -0.73
N THR A 267 13.93 23.21 0.41
CA THR A 267 13.88 21.89 1.05
C THR A 267 12.48 21.48 1.48
N GLY A 268 11.46 22.29 1.18
CA GLY A 268 10.06 22.02 1.57
C GLY A 268 9.35 20.88 0.84
N ASN A 269 10.01 20.17 -0.08
CA ASN A 269 9.38 19.01 -0.74
C ASN A 269 9.21 17.87 0.27
N TRP A 270 7.95 17.51 0.56
CA TRP A 270 7.55 16.53 1.57
C TRP A 270 8.18 15.14 1.36
N LEU A 271 8.48 14.72 0.12
CA LEU A 271 9.17 13.46 -0.17
C LEU A 271 10.57 13.38 0.46
N SER A 272 11.18 14.52 0.79
CA SER A 272 12.48 14.59 1.46
C SER A 272 12.40 14.16 2.93
N TYR A 273 11.19 14.03 3.49
CA TYR A 273 10.93 13.74 4.89
C TYR A 273 10.26 12.38 5.09
N VAL A 274 10.10 11.59 4.02
CA VAL A 274 9.52 10.25 4.08
C VAL A 274 10.62 9.26 4.50
N ASP A 275 10.44 8.65 5.66
CA ASP A 275 11.28 7.60 6.23
C ASP A 275 10.42 6.40 6.62
N SER A 276 10.98 5.20 6.49
CA SER A 276 10.27 3.93 6.69
C SER A 276 11.17 2.92 7.39
N ALA A 277 10.64 1.75 7.76
CA ALA A 277 11.46 0.65 8.28
C ALA A 277 12.58 0.23 7.31
N ALA A 278 12.37 0.42 6.01
CA ALA A 278 13.35 0.16 4.96
C ALA A 278 14.27 1.37 4.66
N GLY A 279 14.25 2.39 5.52
CA GLY A 279 15.01 3.63 5.44
C GLY A 279 14.32 4.75 4.65
N ALA A 280 15.05 5.85 4.48
CA ALA A 280 14.56 7.05 3.81
C ALA A 280 14.18 6.76 2.35
N TRP A 281 13.02 7.26 1.92
CA TRP A 281 12.52 7.06 0.55
C TRP A 281 13.48 7.62 -0.50
N LEU A 282 14.02 8.81 -0.24
CA LEU A 282 15.05 9.49 -1.03
C LEU A 282 16.24 9.86 -0.13
N PRO A 283 17.24 8.98 0.05
CA PRO A 283 18.34 9.18 0.99
C PRO A 283 19.09 10.50 0.78
N GLY A 284 19.39 10.85 -0.47
CA GLY A 284 20.03 12.11 -0.82
C GLY A 284 19.21 13.33 -0.41
N SER A 285 17.90 13.33 -0.68
CA SER A 285 16.99 14.42 -0.26
C SER A 285 16.85 14.49 1.26
N TRP A 286 16.73 13.34 1.93
CA TRP A 286 16.67 13.24 3.38
C TRP A 286 17.91 13.84 4.04
N ALA A 287 19.10 13.49 3.54
CA ALA A 287 20.36 14.04 4.04
C ALA A 287 20.40 15.58 3.97
N MET A 288 19.75 16.20 2.98
CA MET A 288 19.70 17.67 2.86
C MET A 288 18.88 18.35 3.97
N VAL A 289 17.89 17.65 4.51
CA VAL A 289 16.98 18.19 5.53
C VAL A 289 17.39 17.79 6.94
N SER A 290 18.08 16.67 7.11
CA SER A 290 18.52 16.14 8.41
C SER A 290 19.96 16.51 8.78
N THR A 291 20.85 16.78 7.81
CA THR A 291 22.28 17.03 8.10
C THR A 291 22.56 18.50 8.45
N PRO A 292 23.22 18.80 9.59
CA PRO A 292 23.54 20.17 10.01
C PRO A 292 24.33 20.99 8.97
N LEU A 293 25.25 20.36 8.24
CA LEU A 293 26.04 21.01 7.19
C LEU A 293 25.16 21.52 6.04
N SER A 294 24.27 20.68 5.51
CA SER A 294 23.32 21.06 4.45
C SER A 294 22.35 22.14 4.93
N ILE A 295 21.86 22.03 6.17
CA ILE A 295 21.00 23.04 6.80
C ILE A 295 21.71 24.40 6.84
N ALA A 296 22.93 24.44 7.38
CA ALA A 296 23.69 25.68 7.49
C ALA A 296 24.04 26.27 6.12
N ALA A 297 24.55 25.46 5.19
CA ALA A 297 24.97 25.91 3.87
C ALA A 297 23.78 26.45 3.04
N THR A 298 22.65 25.75 3.01
CA THR A 298 21.43 26.21 2.31
C THR A 298 20.87 27.48 2.93
N SER A 299 20.91 27.62 4.26
CA SER A 299 20.50 28.84 4.97
C SER A 299 21.38 30.03 4.61
N VAL A 300 22.71 29.83 4.52
CA VAL A 300 23.65 30.88 4.09
C VAL A 300 23.37 31.30 2.64
N LEU A 301 23.16 30.36 1.72
CA LEU A 301 22.86 30.68 0.33
C LEU A 301 21.54 31.45 0.18
N ALA A 302 20.50 31.05 0.91
CA ALA A 302 19.22 31.75 0.95
C ALA A 302 19.39 33.17 1.50
N ALA A 303 20.10 33.34 2.62
CA ALA A 303 20.36 34.65 3.23
C ALA A 303 21.17 35.58 2.32
N VAL A 304 22.19 35.06 1.63
CA VAL A 304 22.98 35.81 0.64
C VAL A 304 22.12 36.17 -0.58
N GLY A 305 21.26 35.28 -1.03
CA GLY A 305 20.28 35.53 -2.08
C GLY A 305 19.33 36.69 -1.75
N ILE A 306 18.71 36.63 -0.58
CA ILE A 306 17.85 37.69 -0.04
C ILE A 306 18.64 38.99 0.11
N GLY A 307 19.84 38.93 0.69
CA GLY A 307 20.73 40.08 0.87
C GLY A 307 21.08 40.75 -0.46
N GLY A 308 21.27 39.98 -1.52
CA GLY A 308 21.45 40.49 -2.88
C GLY A 308 20.23 41.21 -3.43
N LEU A 309 19.04 40.64 -3.29
CA LEU A 309 17.77 41.25 -3.71
C LEU A 309 17.37 42.49 -2.89
N ALA A 310 17.77 42.53 -1.62
CA ALA A 310 17.51 43.65 -0.72
C ALA A 310 18.28 44.91 -1.11
N ARG A 311 19.38 44.80 -1.87
CA ARG A 311 20.16 45.95 -2.33
C ARG A 311 19.38 46.80 -3.32
N ARG A 312 19.58 48.12 -3.24
CA ARG A 312 18.95 49.09 -4.16
C ARG A 312 19.45 49.00 -5.60
N ASP A 313 20.66 48.47 -5.80
CA ASP A 313 21.29 48.31 -7.11
C ASP A 313 21.05 46.93 -7.75
N ALA A 314 20.18 46.11 -7.15
CA ALA A 314 19.84 44.79 -7.70
C ALA A 314 19.16 44.93 -9.07
N PRO A 315 19.65 44.23 -10.12
CA PRO A 315 19.04 44.28 -11.44
C PRO A 315 17.64 43.67 -11.39
N GLU A 316 16.69 44.31 -12.06
CA GLU A 316 15.30 43.81 -12.16
C GLU A 316 14.62 43.54 -10.80
N ARG A 317 15.02 44.28 -9.75
CA ARG A 317 14.60 44.07 -8.35
C ARG A 317 13.10 43.93 -8.16
N THR A 318 12.30 44.81 -8.75
CA THR A 318 10.83 44.79 -8.57
C THR A 318 10.22 43.47 -9.01
N TRP A 319 10.69 42.94 -10.14
CA TRP A 319 10.25 41.63 -10.64
C TRP A 319 10.73 40.50 -9.75
N ALA A 320 12.01 40.48 -9.39
CA ALA A 320 12.59 39.41 -8.59
C ALA A 320 11.95 39.31 -7.19
N VAL A 321 11.74 40.45 -6.52
CA VAL A 321 11.05 40.51 -5.22
C VAL A 321 9.60 40.09 -5.34
N ALA A 322 8.87 40.54 -6.37
CA ALA A 322 7.50 40.10 -6.60
C ALA A 322 7.40 38.58 -6.80
N CYS A 323 8.35 37.98 -7.52
CA CYS A 323 8.41 36.52 -7.70
C CYS A 323 8.65 35.80 -6.36
N VAL A 324 9.63 36.23 -5.56
CA VAL A 324 9.88 35.62 -4.23
C VAL A 324 8.63 35.71 -3.35
N LEU A 325 7.95 36.87 -3.30
CA LEU A 325 6.76 37.04 -2.48
C LEU A 325 5.60 36.14 -2.96
N VAL A 326 5.30 36.16 -4.26
CA VAL A 326 4.21 35.34 -4.82
C VAL A 326 4.49 33.85 -4.67
N GLY A 327 5.71 33.41 -4.97
CA GLY A 327 6.10 32.01 -4.83
C GLY A 327 6.12 31.56 -3.37
N ALA A 328 6.61 32.40 -2.44
CA ALA A 328 6.61 32.07 -1.02
C ALA A 328 5.19 31.98 -0.44
N VAL A 329 4.26 32.83 -0.89
CA VAL A 329 2.84 32.72 -0.50
C VAL A 329 2.23 31.46 -1.10
N ALA A 330 2.46 31.17 -2.40
CA ALA A 330 1.91 29.98 -3.04
C ALA A 330 2.38 28.67 -2.36
N MET A 331 3.61 28.64 -1.85
CA MET A 331 4.17 27.47 -1.14
C MET A 331 3.80 27.42 0.34
N GLY A 332 3.95 28.52 1.06
CA GLY A 332 3.81 28.54 2.51
C GLY A 332 2.40 28.79 3.04
N ALA A 333 1.43 29.17 2.19
CA ALA A 333 0.10 29.53 2.68
C ALA A 333 -0.69 28.36 3.30
N GLY A 334 -0.39 27.12 2.90
CA GLY A 334 -1.01 25.92 3.46
C GLY A 334 -0.32 25.38 4.72
N TRP A 335 0.83 25.94 5.15
CA TRP A 335 1.53 25.47 6.35
C TRP A 335 0.71 25.72 7.61
N ALA A 336 0.25 24.64 8.27
CA ALA A 336 -0.55 24.70 9.49
C ALA A 336 0.26 24.52 10.79
N GLY A 337 1.56 24.26 10.70
CA GLY A 337 2.44 24.13 11.87
C GLY A 337 2.71 25.45 12.59
N THR A 338 3.58 25.42 13.60
CA THR A 338 3.94 26.61 14.38
C THR A 338 4.43 27.74 13.47
N GLY A 339 3.84 28.94 13.63
CA GLY A 339 4.14 30.10 12.78
C GLY A 339 3.40 30.15 11.44
N GLY A 340 2.45 29.24 11.20
CA GLY A 340 1.54 29.28 10.04
C GLY A 340 0.53 30.42 10.07
N GLY A 341 0.01 30.76 8.90
CA GLY A 341 -1.02 31.79 8.75
C GLY A 341 -2.39 31.31 9.23
N PRO A 342 -3.29 32.20 9.68
CA PRO A 342 -4.61 31.81 10.22
C PRO A 342 -5.56 31.21 9.18
N PHE A 343 -5.19 31.22 7.90
CA PHE A 343 -6.00 30.70 6.79
C PHE A 343 -5.44 29.39 6.20
N SER A 344 -4.46 28.75 6.85
CA SER A 344 -3.82 27.52 6.34
C SER A 344 -4.83 26.41 6.06
N GLY A 345 -5.78 26.17 6.96
CA GLY A 345 -6.86 25.18 6.77
C GLY A 345 -7.74 25.49 5.54
N LEU A 346 -8.08 26.77 5.31
CA LEU A 346 -8.83 27.17 4.11
C LEU A 346 -8.03 26.92 2.82
N VAL A 347 -6.72 27.22 2.85
CA VAL A 347 -5.85 26.94 1.70
C VAL A 347 -5.76 25.45 1.45
N GLN A 348 -5.60 24.62 2.49
CA GLN A 348 -5.58 23.17 2.37
C GLN A 348 -6.90 22.65 1.78
N GLN A 349 -8.06 23.10 2.26
CA GLN A 349 -9.37 22.73 1.69
C GLN A 349 -9.51 23.08 0.19
N VAL A 350 -9.04 24.27 -0.22
CA VAL A 350 -9.05 24.65 -1.65
C VAL A 350 -8.11 23.77 -2.47
N LEU A 351 -6.93 23.43 -1.91
CA LEU A 351 -5.95 22.55 -2.52
C LEU A 351 -6.40 21.10 -2.56
N ASP A 352 -7.25 20.63 -1.65
CA ASP A 352 -7.84 19.27 -1.71
C ASP A 352 -9.08 19.22 -2.61
N GLY A 353 -9.74 20.35 -2.86
CA GLY A 353 -10.87 20.46 -3.79
C GLY A 353 -10.46 20.90 -5.20
N THR A 354 -11.00 22.04 -5.63
CA THR A 354 -10.85 22.53 -7.03
C THR A 354 -9.40 22.78 -7.48
N MET A 355 -8.45 22.92 -6.56
CA MET A 355 -7.02 23.10 -6.85
C MET A 355 -6.17 21.85 -6.56
N ALA A 356 -6.75 20.66 -6.47
CA ALA A 356 -6.04 19.38 -6.33
C ALA A 356 -4.80 19.23 -7.22
N PRO A 357 -4.81 19.62 -8.51
CA PRO A 357 -3.61 19.55 -9.35
C PRO A 357 -2.42 20.39 -8.85
N LEU A 358 -2.65 21.39 -7.99
CA LEU A 358 -1.65 22.32 -7.45
C LEU A 358 -1.27 22.04 -5.98
N ARG A 359 -1.87 21.06 -5.30
CA ARG A 359 -1.61 20.76 -3.86
C ARG A 359 -0.15 20.48 -3.54
N ASN A 360 0.57 19.86 -4.48
CA ASN A 360 2.03 19.76 -4.44
C ASN A 360 2.63 21.16 -4.69
N VAL A 361 2.62 22.00 -3.66
CA VAL A 361 2.93 23.43 -3.78
C VAL A 361 4.39 23.70 -4.14
N HIS A 362 5.29 22.74 -3.94
CA HIS A 362 6.68 22.80 -4.44
C HIS A 362 6.76 22.97 -5.97
N LYS A 363 5.66 22.76 -6.72
CA LYS A 363 5.45 23.18 -8.13
C LYS A 363 5.84 24.63 -8.41
N PHE A 364 5.69 25.50 -7.41
CA PHE A 364 6.02 26.93 -7.51
C PHE A 364 7.49 27.25 -7.17
N ALA A 365 8.33 26.28 -6.83
CA ALA A 365 9.67 26.55 -6.31
C ALA A 365 10.54 27.37 -7.29
N ALA A 366 10.43 27.18 -8.61
CA ALA A 366 11.18 27.99 -9.58
C ALA A 366 10.94 29.50 -9.43
N VAL A 367 9.72 29.89 -9.03
CA VAL A 367 9.31 31.29 -8.83
C VAL A 367 10.05 31.93 -7.65
N VAL A 368 10.49 31.13 -6.67
CA VAL A 368 11.32 31.56 -5.54
C VAL A 368 12.82 31.37 -5.82
N ARG A 369 13.23 30.20 -6.33
CA ARG A 369 14.65 29.83 -6.48
C ARG A 369 15.37 30.66 -7.49
N LEU A 370 14.77 30.93 -8.66
CA LEU A 370 15.44 31.70 -9.70
C LEU A 370 15.81 33.11 -9.22
N PRO A 371 14.88 33.92 -8.67
CA PRO A 371 15.25 35.25 -8.18
C PRO A 371 16.22 35.21 -6.99
N LEU A 372 16.13 34.25 -6.07
CA LEU A 372 17.11 34.11 -4.98
C LEU A 372 18.52 33.82 -5.52
N ALA A 373 18.63 32.94 -6.52
CA ALA A 373 19.91 32.63 -7.16
C ALA A 373 20.48 33.84 -7.93
N LEU A 374 19.63 34.64 -8.58
CA LEU A 374 20.05 35.90 -9.21
C LEU A 374 20.52 36.93 -8.17
N GLY A 375 19.86 36.99 -7.01
CA GLY A 375 20.29 37.78 -5.86
C GLY A 375 21.67 37.36 -5.34
N LEU A 376 21.90 36.04 -5.19
CA LEU A 376 23.18 35.46 -4.81
C LEU A 376 24.28 35.91 -5.79
N GLY A 377 24.02 35.77 -7.09
CA GLY A 377 24.96 36.19 -8.14
C GLY A 377 25.26 37.69 -8.11
N HIS A 378 24.25 38.53 -7.87
CA HIS A 378 24.43 39.97 -7.72
C HIS A 378 25.30 40.33 -6.51
N LEU A 379 25.03 39.73 -5.35
CA LEU A 379 25.80 40.02 -4.14
C LEU A 379 27.25 39.55 -4.27
N VAL A 380 27.48 38.39 -4.88
CA VAL A 380 28.83 37.90 -5.21
C VAL A 380 29.56 38.86 -6.16
N ALA A 381 28.86 39.40 -7.16
CA ALA A 381 29.45 40.38 -8.09
C ALA A 381 29.87 41.66 -7.37
N VAL A 382 29.02 42.17 -6.48
CA VAL A 382 29.32 43.36 -5.66
C VAL A 382 30.49 43.09 -4.71
N ALA A 383 30.48 41.97 -4.00
CA ALA A 383 31.52 41.59 -3.06
C ALA A 383 32.88 41.42 -3.76
N GLY A 384 32.91 40.73 -4.90
CA GLY A 384 34.11 40.57 -5.72
C GLY A 384 34.67 41.91 -6.20
N ALA A 385 33.82 42.85 -6.60
CA ALA A 385 34.23 44.20 -6.97
C ALA A 385 34.73 45.03 -5.76
N ALA A 386 34.17 44.82 -4.56
CA ALA A 386 34.65 45.47 -3.34
C ALA A 386 36.04 44.96 -2.93
N LEU A 387 36.25 43.63 -2.98
CA LEU A 387 37.54 42.98 -2.73
C LEU A 387 38.61 43.41 -3.74
N ALA A 388 38.25 43.49 -5.03
CA ALA A 388 39.13 44.00 -6.08
C ALA A 388 39.62 45.42 -5.80
N ARG A 389 38.73 46.30 -5.31
CA ARG A 389 39.07 47.70 -4.96
C ARG A 389 39.96 47.81 -3.73
N ARG A 390 39.76 46.94 -2.72
CA ARG A 390 40.59 46.91 -1.49
C ARG A 390 42.01 46.39 -1.72
N SER A 391 42.19 45.53 -2.70
CA SER A 391 43.50 44.97 -3.05
C SER A 391 44.21 45.73 -4.18
N ALA A 392 43.61 46.80 -4.71
CA ALA A 392 44.28 47.69 -5.64
C ALA A 392 45.35 48.48 -4.86
N PRO A 393 46.63 48.47 -5.28
CA PRO A 393 47.68 49.18 -4.57
C PRO A 393 47.39 50.68 -4.57
N THR A 394 47.17 51.24 -3.38
CA THR A 394 47.06 52.68 -3.17
C THR A 394 48.45 53.29 -3.15
N GLY A 395 48.82 54.00 -4.21
CA GLY A 395 49.91 54.98 -4.19
C GLY A 395 51.30 54.47 -4.61
N ALA A 396 51.94 55.27 -5.45
CA ALA A 396 53.25 55.09 -6.07
C ALA A 396 54.42 54.84 -5.10
N SER A 397 55.29 53.90 -5.46
CA SER A 397 56.74 54.14 -5.53
C SER A 397 57.39 53.11 -6.47
N SER A 398 58.42 53.57 -7.17
CA SER A 398 59.16 52.94 -8.24
C SER A 398 60.00 51.72 -7.84
N SER A 399 60.36 50.95 -8.87
CA SER A 399 61.50 50.04 -9.04
C SER A 399 61.23 48.53 -8.99
N ILE A 400 61.52 47.94 -10.16
CA ILE A 400 62.04 46.60 -10.46
C ILE A 400 61.82 45.52 -9.39
N SER A 401 60.97 44.54 -9.71
CA SER A 401 61.27 43.13 -9.42
C SER A 401 60.41 42.20 -10.27
N THR A 402 61.07 41.46 -11.15
CA THR A 402 60.57 40.26 -11.81
C THR A 402 60.37 39.17 -10.77
N SER A 403 59.13 38.94 -10.38
CA SER A 403 58.71 37.69 -9.72
C SER A 403 57.32 37.33 -10.22
N THR A 404 57.27 36.28 -11.04
CA THR A 404 56.07 35.60 -11.54
C THR A 404 55.37 34.78 -10.44
N ALA A 405 55.25 35.34 -9.23
CA ALA A 405 54.36 34.78 -8.22
C ALA A 405 52.92 35.11 -8.62
N ARG A 406 52.15 34.09 -9.06
CA ARG A 406 50.70 34.17 -9.28
C ARG A 406 50.03 34.62 -7.97
N ARG A 407 49.91 35.93 -7.74
CA ARG A 407 49.11 36.44 -6.62
C ARG A 407 47.65 35.98 -6.83
N PRO A 408 46.99 35.41 -5.81
CA PRO A 408 45.59 35.01 -5.93
C PRO A 408 44.77 36.25 -6.27
N ARG A 409 43.92 36.16 -7.30
CA ARG A 409 43.06 37.29 -7.71
C ARG A 409 41.94 37.41 -6.68
N PRO A 410 41.91 38.45 -5.83
CA PRO A 410 40.96 38.57 -4.72
C PRO A 410 39.50 38.66 -5.19
N GLN A 411 39.31 39.04 -6.46
CA GLN A 411 38.03 39.10 -7.16
C GLN A 411 37.37 37.72 -7.36
N LEU A 412 38.15 36.63 -7.30
CA LEU A 412 37.68 35.25 -7.43
C LEU A 412 37.32 34.60 -6.09
N ALA A 413 37.67 35.23 -4.96
CA ALA A 413 37.43 34.64 -3.64
C ALA A 413 35.94 34.53 -3.31
N ALA A 414 35.16 35.58 -3.57
CA ALA A 414 33.71 35.58 -3.35
C ALA A 414 32.97 34.51 -4.19
N PRO A 415 33.18 34.41 -5.53
CA PRO A 415 32.53 33.36 -6.30
C PRO A 415 33.04 31.96 -5.96
N ALA A 416 34.33 31.77 -5.67
CA ALA A 416 34.84 30.47 -5.24
C ALA A 416 34.22 30.02 -3.91
N LEU A 417 34.08 30.91 -2.93
CA LEU A 417 33.41 30.62 -1.67
C LEU A 417 31.92 30.30 -1.88
N ALA A 418 31.20 31.08 -2.69
CA ALA A 418 29.80 30.81 -2.96
C ALA A 418 29.57 29.45 -3.63
N VAL A 419 30.43 29.07 -4.59
CA VAL A 419 30.40 27.73 -5.20
C VAL A 419 30.76 26.66 -4.18
N ALA A 420 31.77 26.88 -3.33
CA ALA A 420 32.14 25.93 -2.28
C ALA A 420 31.00 25.70 -1.27
N VAL A 421 30.26 26.75 -0.89
CA VAL A 421 29.07 26.62 -0.02
C VAL A 421 27.94 25.89 -0.75
N ALA A 422 27.72 26.16 -2.04
CA ALA A 422 26.74 25.41 -2.84
C ALA A 422 27.09 23.92 -2.96
N VAL A 423 28.37 23.58 -3.13
CA VAL A 423 28.84 22.19 -3.13
C VAL A 423 28.71 21.57 -1.74
N ALA A 424 29.08 22.29 -0.68
CA ALA A 424 28.92 21.82 0.70
C ALA A 424 27.44 21.55 1.07
N ALA A 425 26.50 22.30 0.49
CA ALA A 425 25.07 22.07 0.69
C ALA A 425 24.59 20.72 0.16
N ILE A 426 25.15 20.24 -0.95
CA ILE A 426 24.76 18.98 -1.60
C ILE A 426 25.68 17.81 -1.27
N LEU A 427 26.83 18.04 -0.63
CA LEU A 427 27.80 16.99 -0.34
C LEU A 427 27.19 15.84 0.49
N PRO A 428 26.39 16.10 1.56
CA PRO A 428 25.70 15.02 2.27
C PRO A 428 24.71 14.24 1.40
N ALA A 429 24.07 14.89 0.41
CA ALA A 429 23.16 14.21 -0.51
C ALA A 429 23.91 13.29 -1.49
N ILE A 430 25.12 13.67 -1.90
CA ILE A 430 25.99 12.83 -2.72
C ILE A 430 26.46 11.61 -1.92
N ASP A 431 26.88 11.83 -0.67
CA ASP A 431 27.37 10.78 0.23
C ASP A 431 26.27 9.77 0.59
N ALA A 432 25.04 10.25 0.82
CA ALA A 432 23.88 9.40 1.09
C ALA A 432 23.30 8.69 -0.14
N GLY A 433 23.72 9.09 -1.36
CA GLY A 433 23.19 8.58 -2.64
C GLY A 433 22.14 9.52 -3.26
N LEU A 434 22.39 9.94 -4.50
CA LEU A 434 21.55 10.92 -5.21
C LEU A 434 20.23 10.37 -5.76
N THR A 435 20.15 9.06 -5.96
CA THR A 435 19.00 8.37 -6.55
C THR A 435 18.22 7.65 -5.47
N ALA A 436 16.96 7.30 -5.76
CA ALA A 436 16.26 6.32 -4.93
C ALA A 436 17.07 5.01 -4.90
N PRO A 437 17.12 4.29 -3.76
CA PRO A 437 17.83 3.02 -3.67
C PRO A 437 17.16 1.95 -4.55
N GLY A 438 17.88 0.86 -4.82
CA GLY A 438 17.37 -0.26 -5.61
C GLY A 438 17.57 -0.14 -7.12
N SER A 439 18.74 0.33 -7.57
CA SER A 439 19.10 0.21 -8.99
C SER A 439 19.24 -1.26 -9.41
N PHE A 440 19.12 -1.53 -10.70
CA PHE A 440 19.17 -2.88 -11.28
C PHE A 440 19.90 -2.88 -12.63
N GLU A 441 20.37 -4.03 -13.08
CA GLU A 441 21.11 -4.13 -14.36
C GLU A 441 20.16 -4.11 -15.56
N ASP A 442 19.17 -4.98 -15.56
CA ASP A 442 18.09 -5.09 -16.54
C ASP A 442 16.90 -5.81 -15.89
N VAL A 443 15.75 -5.84 -16.57
CA VAL A 443 14.65 -6.75 -16.24
C VAL A 443 15.14 -8.20 -16.43
N PRO A 444 15.02 -9.08 -15.41
CA PRO A 444 15.54 -10.44 -15.49
C PRO A 444 15.03 -11.25 -16.68
N ASP A 445 15.84 -12.19 -17.16
CA ASP A 445 15.46 -13.07 -18.28
C ASP A 445 14.25 -13.96 -17.95
N SER A 446 14.05 -14.32 -16.68
CA SER A 446 12.87 -15.07 -16.20
C SER A 446 11.57 -14.32 -16.52
N TRP A 447 11.51 -13.02 -16.24
CA TRP A 447 10.38 -12.15 -16.59
C TRP A 447 10.13 -12.08 -18.09
N ARG A 448 11.20 -11.96 -18.89
CA ARG A 448 11.09 -11.94 -20.36
C ARG A 448 10.64 -13.28 -20.93
N GLN A 449 11.11 -14.39 -20.35
CA GLN A 449 10.70 -15.74 -20.73
C GLN A 449 9.23 -16.01 -20.40
N ALA A 450 8.78 -15.59 -19.21
CA ALA A 450 7.39 -15.68 -18.79
C ALA A 450 6.48 -14.88 -19.73
N ALA A 451 6.80 -13.61 -19.98
CA ALA A 451 6.03 -12.76 -20.90
C ALA A 451 5.94 -13.38 -22.31
N ALA A 452 7.09 -13.80 -22.89
CA ALA A 452 7.10 -14.44 -24.20
C ALA A 452 6.39 -15.81 -24.22
N TRP A 453 6.30 -16.51 -23.10
CA TRP A 453 5.55 -17.76 -23.00
C TRP A 453 4.04 -17.51 -23.01
N ILE A 454 3.60 -16.48 -22.28
CA ILE A 454 2.21 -16.00 -22.22
C ILE A 454 1.76 -15.47 -23.58
N ASP A 455 2.51 -14.54 -24.19
CA ASP A 455 2.16 -13.93 -25.49
C ASP A 455 1.99 -14.96 -26.62
N ARG A 456 2.65 -16.12 -26.53
CA ARG A 456 2.51 -17.22 -27.52
C ARG A 456 1.28 -18.09 -27.32
N ARG A 457 0.61 -17.97 -26.17
CA ARG A 457 -0.51 -18.83 -25.73
C ARG A 457 -1.76 -18.06 -25.40
N ASP A 458 -1.66 -16.74 -25.29
CA ASP A 458 -2.80 -15.86 -25.16
C ASP A 458 -3.71 -15.98 -26.40
N ASP A 459 -4.96 -16.36 -26.15
CA ASP A 459 -6.05 -16.44 -27.12
C ASP A 459 -7.05 -15.28 -26.97
N GLY A 460 -6.62 -14.17 -26.38
CA GLY A 460 -7.40 -12.96 -26.12
C GLY A 460 -7.85 -12.80 -24.66
N ALA A 461 -7.17 -13.50 -23.75
CA ALA A 461 -7.39 -13.46 -22.32
C ALA A 461 -6.40 -12.51 -21.63
N ARG A 462 -6.70 -12.15 -20.38
CA ARG A 462 -5.87 -11.27 -19.56
C ARG A 462 -4.94 -12.06 -18.63
N THR A 463 -3.77 -11.49 -18.35
CA THR A 463 -2.87 -11.95 -17.28
C THR A 463 -3.07 -11.15 -15.99
N LEU A 464 -3.34 -11.81 -14.88
CA LEU A 464 -3.34 -11.19 -13.54
C LEU A 464 -1.98 -11.39 -12.86
N VAL A 465 -1.42 -10.33 -12.27
CA VAL A 465 -0.16 -10.39 -11.51
C VAL A 465 -0.44 -10.42 -10.02
N LEU A 466 0.07 -11.43 -9.31
CA LEU A 466 -0.09 -11.61 -7.87
C LEU A 466 1.25 -11.90 -7.15
N PRO A 467 1.38 -11.54 -5.85
CA PRO A 467 0.48 -10.67 -5.10
C PRO A 467 0.62 -9.21 -5.55
N GLY A 468 -0.33 -8.35 -5.16
CA GLY A 468 -0.28 -6.90 -5.38
C GLY A 468 0.88 -6.23 -4.62
N SER A 469 1.32 -5.08 -5.11
CA SER A 469 2.33 -4.25 -4.43
C SER A 469 2.13 -2.79 -4.80
N ALA A 470 2.34 -1.86 -3.87
CA ALA A 470 2.17 -0.42 -4.14
C ALA A 470 3.03 0.05 -5.34
N PHE A 471 4.23 -0.50 -5.44
CA PHE A 471 5.18 -0.29 -6.53
C PHE A 471 5.87 -1.62 -6.89
N GLY A 472 6.45 -1.71 -8.09
CA GLY A 472 7.34 -2.79 -8.48
C GLY A 472 8.66 -2.71 -7.69
N GLU A 473 8.75 -3.46 -6.59
CA GLU A 473 9.92 -3.52 -5.70
C GLU A 473 10.34 -4.97 -5.48
N TYR A 474 11.45 -5.34 -6.11
CA TYR A 474 11.94 -6.71 -6.18
C TYR A 474 13.32 -6.82 -5.53
N ARG A 475 13.73 -8.04 -5.20
CA ARG A 475 15.07 -8.33 -4.66
C ARG A 475 16.19 -8.00 -5.65
N TRP A 476 15.91 -8.07 -6.95
CA TRP A 476 16.86 -7.68 -8.00
C TRP A 476 16.90 -6.16 -8.24
N GLY A 477 15.89 -5.41 -7.77
CA GLY A 477 15.86 -3.94 -7.78
C GLY A 477 14.45 -3.33 -7.77
N ARG A 478 14.39 -2.01 -7.87
CA ARG A 478 13.18 -1.19 -7.69
C ARG A 478 12.83 -0.44 -8.98
N PRO A 479 12.27 -1.11 -10.00
CA PRO A 479 11.78 -0.44 -11.20
C PRO A 479 10.63 0.54 -10.94
N LEU A 480 9.93 0.41 -9.79
CA LEU A 480 8.75 1.16 -9.35
C LEU A 480 7.50 0.96 -10.21
N ASP A 481 7.64 1.04 -11.54
CA ASP A 481 6.65 0.55 -12.50
C ASP A 481 6.76 -0.98 -12.63
N GLU A 482 5.66 -1.62 -13.06
CA GLU A 482 5.68 -3.04 -13.35
C GLU A 482 6.51 -3.39 -14.59
N PRO A 483 7.41 -4.39 -14.55
CA PRO A 483 8.21 -4.80 -15.70
C PRO A 483 7.36 -5.18 -16.91
N LEU A 484 6.20 -5.82 -16.70
CA LEU A 484 5.28 -6.27 -17.76
C LEU A 484 4.82 -5.14 -18.67
N ALA A 485 4.71 -3.90 -18.16
CA ALA A 485 4.39 -2.73 -18.99
C ALA A 485 5.37 -2.51 -20.16
N SER A 486 6.58 -3.07 -20.06
CA SER A 486 7.65 -2.92 -21.04
C SER A 486 8.00 -4.19 -21.83
N ILE A 487 7.49 -5.36 -21.42
CA ILE A 487 7.89 -6.66 -22.00
C ILE A 487 6.74 -7.57 -22.42
N LEU A 488 5.52 -7.32 -21.96
CA LEU A 488 4.34 -8.12 -22.29
C LEU A 488 3.51 -7.41 -23.36
N GLU A 489 3.05 -8.14 -24.36
CA GLU A 489 2.17 -7.62 -25.41
C GLU A 489 0.69 -7.83 -25.09
N SER A 490 0.33 -8.95 -24.45
CA SER A 490 -1.03 -9.26 -24.00
C SER A 490 -1.52 -8.33 -22.88
N ASP A 491 -2.84 -8.28 -22.69
CA ASP A 491 -3.46 -7.51 -21.60
C ASP A 491 -3.08 -8.05 -20.22
N TRP A 492 -2.90 -7.14 -19.25
CA TRP A 492 -2.58 -7.49 -17.87
C TRP A 492 -3.27 -6.60 -16.83
N ALA A 493 -3.34 -7.10 -15.61
CA ALA A 493 -3.81 -6.37 -14.44
C ALA A 493 -2.96 -6.69 -13.21
N VAL A 494 -2.80 -5.71 -12.33
CA VAL A 494 -2.14 -5.83 -11.04
C VAL A 494 -2.83 -4.89 -10.06
N ARG A 495 -2.81 -5.22 -8.77
CA ARG A 495 -3.12 -4.27 -7.72
C ARG A 495 -1.88 -3.42 -7.38
N ASP A 496 -1.82 -2.21 -7.93
CA ASP A 496 -0.80 -1.18 -7.62
C ASP A 496 -1.40 0.02 -6.88
N LEU A 497 -0.58 0.95 -6.37
CA LEU A 497 -1.06 2.00 -5.46
C LEU A 497 -2.20 2.88 -6.03
N ILE A 498 -2.09 3.26 -7.31
CA ILE A 498 -3.00 4.24 -7.93
C ILE A 498 -4.00 3.53 -8.84
N PRO A 499 -5.32 3.67 -8.61
CA PRO A 499 -6.38 2.89 -9.26
C PRO A 499 -6.64 3.29 -10.72
N LEU A 500 -5.65 3.28 -11.60
CA LEU A 500 -5.80 3.83 -12.96
C LEU A 500 -6.78 3.05 -13.84
N GLY A 501 -7.09 1.80 -13.50
CA GLY A 501 -8.18 1.02 -14.11
C GLY A 501 -9.58 1.55 -13.76
N GLY A 502 -9.74 2.27 -12.66
CA GLY A 502 -11.03 2.67 -12.13
C GLY A 502 -11.32 2.05 -10.77
N ASN A 503 -12.31 2.60 -10.08
CA ASN A 503 -12.63 2.21 -8.71
C ASN A 503 -13.17 0.78 -8.63
N GLY A 504 -14.04 0.38 -9.58
CA GLY A 504 -14.62 -0.98 -9.60
C GLY A 504 -13.56 -2.07 -9.75
N SER A 505 -12.69 -2.00 -10.76
CA SER A 505 -11.60 -2.97 -10.92
C SER A 505 -10.60 -2.94 -9.78
N THR A 506 -10.35 -1.78 -9.18
CA THR A 506 -9.46 -1.69 -8.01
C THR A 506 -10.06 -2.39 -6.80
N ARG A 507 -11.37 -2.25 -6.55
CA ARG A 507 -12.04 -2.99 -5.47
C ARG A 507 -12.04 -4.49 -5.71
N LEU A 508 -12.28 -4.94 -6.94
CA LEU A 508 -12.15 -6.35 -7.30
C LEU A 508 -10.73 -6.86 -7.00
N LEU A 509 -9.72 -6.10 -7.41
CA LEU A 509 -8.31 -6.40 -7.16
C LEU A 509 -7.94 -6.34 -5.66
N ASP A 510 -8.53 -5.42 -4.88
CA ASP A 510 -8.42 -5.38 -3.42
C ASP A 510 -8.95 -6.67 -2.81
N GLY A 511 -10.11 -7.16 -3.25
CA GLY A 511 -10.70 -8.43 -2.79
C GLY A 511 -9.84 -9.65 -3.15
N ILE A 512 -9.35 -9.74 -4.39
CA ILE A 512 -8.48 -10.83 -4.84
C ILE A 512 -7.18 -10.85 -4.04
N ASP A 513 -6.57 -9.67 -3.82
CA ASP A 513 -5.33 -9.56 -3.07
C ASP A 513 -5.51 -9.81 -1.58
N ALA A 514 -6.63 -9.36 -0.99
CA ALA A 514 -7.00 -9.65 0.39
C ALA A 514 -7.24 -11.15 0.63
N ALA A 515 -7.79 -11.88 -0.35
CA ALA A 515 -7.95 -13.33 -0.26
C ALA A 515 -6.60 -14.05 -0.05
N LEU A 516 -5.50 -13.53 -0.61
CA LEU A 516 -4.16 -14.09 -0.39
C LEU A 516 -3.62 -13.88 1.04
N ALA A 517 -4.23 -12.98 1.81
CA ALA A 517 -3.89 -12.73 3.20
C ALA A 517 -4.68 -13.61 4.19
N THR A 518 -5.56 -14.49 3.70
CA THR A 518 -6.35 -15.45 4.50
C THR A 518 -5.72 -16.85 4.47
N ASP A 519 -6.31 -17.79 5.21
CA ASP A 519 -5.88 -19.19 5.26
C ASP A 519 -6.42 -20.05 4.09
N ALA A 520 -7.53 -19.65 3.47
CA ALA A 520 -8.18 -20.34 2.35
C ALA A 520 -8.85 -19.35 1.38
N LEU A 521 -8.79 -19.65 0.08
CA LEU A 521 -9.44 -18.79 -0.93
C LEU A 521 -10.97 -18.89 -0.84
N PRO A 522 -11.69 -17.79 -1.12
CA PRO A 522 -13.14 -17.78 -1.26
C PRO A 522 -13.62 -18.75 -2.35
N GLU A 523 -14.83 -19.29 -2.19
CA GLU A 523 -15.40 -20.28 -3.11
C GLU A 523 -15.50 -19.77 -4.55
N GLY A 524 -15.97 -18.54 -4.74
CA GLY A 524 -16.13 -17.91 -6.05
C GLY A 524 -14.83 -17.35 -6.64
N PHE A 525 -13.65 -17.65 -6.08
CA PHE A 525 -12.38 -17.07 -6.52
C PHE A 525 -12.10 -17.35 -8.01
N VAL A 526 -12.13 -18.61 -8.45
CA VAL A 526 -11.83 -18.99 -9.84
C VAL A 526 -12.91 -18.50 -10.80
N ALA A 527 -14.19 -18.63 -10.45
CA ALA A 527 -15.29 -18.10 -11.25
C ALA A 527 -15.19 -16.58 -11.45
N THR A 528 -14.76 -15.86 -10.41
CA THR A 528 -14.49 -14.42 -10.50
C THR A 528 -13.35 -14.12 -11.47
N LEU A 529 -12.25 -14.90 -11.45
CA LEU A 529 -11.16 -14.73 -12.41
C LEU A 529 -11.63 -15.00 -13.85
N GLN A 530 -12.42 -16.06 -14.05
CA GLN A 530 -12.99 -16.43 -15.35
C GLN A 530 -13.86 -15.29 -15.90
N ARG A 531 -14.82 -14.78 -15.11
CA ARG A 531 -15.70 -13.66 -15.48
C ARG A 531 -14.95 -12.37 -15.75
N ALA A 532 -13.81 -12.17 -15.09
CA ALA A 532 -12.92 -11.03 -15.32
C ALA A 532 -12.06 -11.19 -16.59
N GLY A 533 -12.21 -12.29 -17.34
CA GLY A 533 -11.48 -12.60 -18.56
C GLY A 533 -10.01 -12.98 -18.32
N ILE A 534 -9.67 -13.44 -17.12
CA ILE A 534 -8.29 -13.79 -16.75
C ILE A 534 -8.02 -15.23 -17.18
N GLY A 535 -7.08 -15.41 -18.12
CA GLY A 535 -6.63 -16.72 -18.58
C GLY A 535 -5.33 -17.20 -17.93
N PHE A 536 -4.54 -16.26 -17.39
CA PHE A 536 -3.28 -16.56 -16.72
C PHE A 536 -3.15 -15.78 -15.41
N VAL A 537 -2.56 -16.41 -14.39
CA VAL A 537 -2.12 -15.76 -13.16
C VAL A 537 -0.60 -15.89 -13.09
N LEU A 538 0.11 -14.77 -13.19
CA LEU A 538 1.55 -14.68 -13.00
C LEU A 538 1.84 -14.37 -11.52
N VAL A 539 2.43 -15.32 -10.82
CA VAL A 539 2.85 -15.18 -9.43
C VAL A 539 4.32 -14.80 -9.37
N ARG A 540 4.61 -13.64 -8.74
CA ARG A 540 5.96 -13.08 -8.60
C ARG A 540 6.54 -13.36 -7.20
N ASN A 541 7.46 -14.32 -7.14
CA ASN A 541 8.08 -14.82 -5.91
C ASN A 541 9.36 -14.02 -5.54
N ASP A 542 9.66 -12.95 -6.27
CA ASP A 542 10.89 -12.17 -6.17
C ASP A 542 10.72 -10.76 -5.58
N LEU A 543 9.52 -10.43 -5.08
CA LEU A 543 9.24 -9.19 -4.36
C LEU A 543 10.14 -9.00 -3.12
N ASP A 544 10.49 -7.75 -2.82
CA ASP A 544 11.10 -7.37 -1.54
C ASP A 544 9.99 -7.22 -0.49
N LEU A 545 9.71 -8.29 0.26
CA LEU A 545 8.61 -8.33 1.22
C LEU A 545 8.80 -7.38 2.42
N VAL A 546 10.04 -7.00 2.74
CA VAL A 546 10.33 -6.01 3.80
C VAL A 546 9.78 -4.63 3.41
N ARG A 547 9.81 -4.31 2.11
CA ARG A 547 9.28 -3.05 1.57
C ARG A 547 7.80 -3.11 1.23
N THR A 548 7.36 -4.24 0.68
CA THR A 548 6.04 -4.37 0.06
C THR A 548 4.96 -4.91 1.01
N GLY A 549 5.33 -5.61 2.10
CA GLY A 549 4.39 -6.15 3.08
C GLY A 549 3.35 -7.11 2.47
N GLY A 550 3.73 -7.88 1.45
CA GLY A 550 2.87 -8.86 0.78
C GLY A 550 2.96 -10.26 1.41
N PRO A 551 2.01 -11.17 1.07
CA PRO A 551 2.04 -12.54 1.55
C PRO A 551 3.31 -13.25 1.09
N ALA A 552 3.79 -14.20 1.91
CA ALA A 552 4.95 -15.01 1.57
C ALA A 552 4.67 -15.84 0.29
N PRO A 553 5.65 -16.00 -0.61
CA PRO A 553 5.51 -16.83 -1.81
C PRO A 553 5.00 -18.25 -1.53
N THR A 554 5.44 -18.87 -0.43
CA THR A 554 4.97 -20.19 0.00
C THR A 554 3.48 -20.20 0.35
N THR A 555 2.97 -19.14 0.99
CA THR A 555 1.53 -18.99 1.28
C THR A 555 0.74 -18.87 -0.01
N VAL A 556 1.20 -18.06 -0.97
CA VAL A 556 0.52 -17.90 -2.26
C VAL A 556 0.51 -19.22 -3.03
N ARG A 557 1.64 -19.92 -3.08
CA ARG A 557 1.78 -21.25 -3.70
C ARG A 557 0.79 -22.27 -3.12
N ARG A 558 0.71 -22.35 -1.79
CA ARG A 558 -0.24 -23.21 -1.06
C ARG A 558 -1.69 -22.89 -1.39
N LEU A 559 -2.05 -21.60 -1.39
CA LEU A 559 -3.43 -21.17 -1.66
C LEU A 559 -3.86 -21.48 -3.10
N LEU A 560 -2.96 -21.39 -4.08
CA LEU A 560 -3.28 -21.59 -5.49
C LEU A 560 -3.12 -23.04 -5.98
N GLY A 561 -2.30 -23.85 -5.31
CA GLY A 561 -1.92 -25.19 -5.79
C GLY A 561 -3.05 -26.23 -5.77
N ASP A 562 -4.04 -26.08 -4.89
CA ASP A 562 -5.09 -27.07 -4.64
C ASP A 562 -6.48 -26.63 -5.10
N VAL A 563 -6.56 -25.63 -5.98
CA VAL A 563 -7.82 -25.01 -6.39
C VAL A 563 -8.29 -25.58 -7.73
N GLU A 564 -9.51 -26.12 -7.75
CA GLU A 564 -10.11 -26.61 -8.99
C GLU A 564 -10.25 -25.49 -10.03
N GLY A 565 -9.87 -25.76 -11.28
CA GLY A 565 -9.89 -24.78 -12.37
C GLY A 565 -8.67 -23.85 -12.44
N LEU A 566 -7.67 -24.04 -11.56
CA LEU A 566 -6.38 -23.34 -11.60
C LEU A 566 -5.23 -24.35 -11.63
N GLU A 567 -4.44 -24.35 -12.72
CA GLU A 567 -3.32 -25.29 -12.89
C GLU A 567 -1.99 -24.54 -12.96
N LEU A 568 -0.98 -24.95 -12.20
CA LEU A 568 0.39 -24.47 -12.42
C LEU A 568 0.90 -24.96 -13.78
N ALA A 569 0.99 -24.05 -14.75
CA ALA A 569 1.37 -24.39 -16.11
C ALA A 569 2.90 -24.46 -16.31
N THR A 570 3.66 -23.57 -15.65
CA THR A 570 5.14 -23.51 -15.76
C THR A 570 5.72 -22.56 -14.71
N SER A 571 7.03 -22.65 -14.49
CA SER A 571 7.81 -21.75 -13.64
C SER A 571 9.08 -21.26 -14.36
N PHE A 572 9.59 -20.07 -14.02
CA PHE A 572 10.76 -19.44 -14.65
C PHE A 572 11.71 -18.82 -13.62
N GLY A 573 13.00 -18.90 -13.91
CA GLY A 573 14.07 -18.27 -13.12
C GLY A 573 14.77 -19.21 -12.15
N PRO A 574 15.82 -18.72 -11.48
CA PRO A 574 16.49 -19.45 -10.41
C PRO A 574 15.55 -19.73 -9.24
N ILE A 575 15.95 -20.71 -8.43
CA ILE A 575 15.27 -21.02 -7.19
C ILE A 575 15.51 -19.91 -6.18
N VAL A 576 14.43 -19.53 -5.52
CA VAL A 576 14.39 -18.51 -4.47
C VAL A 576 14.54 -19.21 -3.12
N ASP A 577 15.77 -19.30 -2.64
CA ASP A 577 16.09 -20.00 -1.36
C ASP A 577 15.78 -19.18 -0.10
N VAL A 578 15.44 -17.89 -0.24
CA VAL A 578 15.17 -16.98 0.88
C VAL A 578 13.67 -16.76 0.99
N ILE A 579 13.03 -17.54 1.86
CA ILE A 579 11.67 -17.26 2.35
C ILE A 579 11.80 -16.17 3.42
N GLY A 580 12.10 -14.95 3.01
CA GLY A 580 11.86 -13.78 3.86
C GLY A 580 10.37 -13.45 3.75
N GLY A 581 9.59 -13.73 4.78
CA GLY A 581 8.28 -13.14 5.02
C GLY A 581 8.41 -11.76 5.68
N ASP A 582 7.31 -11.07 5.93
CA ASP A 582 7.25 -9.86 6.76
C ASP A 582 7.67 -10.08 8.24
N GLY A 583 8.13 -11.29 8.60
CA GLY A 583 8.41 -11.72 9.97
C GLY A 583 7.15 -11.94 10.82
N ARG A 584 5.97 -11.68 10.26
CA ARG A 584 4.67 -11.75 10.93
C ARG A 584 4.04 -13.13 10.83
N ARG A 585 4.41 -14.00 9.90
CA ARG A 585 3.84 -15.37 9.84
C ARG A 585 4.88 -16.39 10.28
N SER A 586 4.47 -17.29 11.18
CA SER A 586 5.30 -18.39 11.69
C SER A 586 5.51 -19.47 10.62
N PRO A 587 6.65 -20.20 10.64
CA PRO A 587 6.86 -21.33 9.75
C PRO A 587 5.85 -22.45 10.02
N LEU A 588 4.99 -22.73 9.04
CA LEU A 588 4.30 -24.01 8.98
C LEU A 588 5.22 -25.11 8.43
N PRO A 589 5.21 -26.30 9.03
CA PRO A 589 5.60 -27.53 8.34
C PRO A 589 4.57 -27.93 7.27
N GLY A 590 5.08 -28.35 6.10
CA GLY A 590 4.45 -29.14 5.03
C GLY A 590 2.91 -29.28 4.95
N THR A 591 2.26 -28.24 4.42
CA THR A 591 0.87 -28.30 3.92
C THR A 591 0.76 -28.74 2.45
N GLY A 592 1.75 -29.50 1.95
CA GLY A 592 1.79 -30.17 0.65
C GLY A 592 2.80 -31.32 0.68
N GLU A 593 2.71 -32.30 -0.23
CA GLU A 593 3.59 -33.49 -0.29
C GLU A 593 5.08 -33.11 -0.41
N GLY A 594 5.76 -32.88 0.72
CA GLY A 594 7.20 -32.56 0.74
C GLY A 594 7.62 -31.81 1.99
N GLY A 595 8.12 -32.56 2.98
CA GLY A 595 8.69 -32.00 4.19
C GLY A 595 10.10 -31.47 4.06
N ALA A 596 10.41 -30.48 4.89
CA ALA A 596 11.73 -29.95 5.16
C ALA A 596 12.53 -29.45 3.93
N ALA A 597 11.92 -28.56 3.15
CA ALA A 597 12.56 -27.49 2.37
C ALA A 597 11.42 -26.60 1.87
N SER A 598 11.68 -25.34 1.56
CA SER A 598 10.89 -24.68 0.55
C SER A 598 10.73 -25.65 -0.63
N GLU A 599 9.52 -25.85 -1.18
CA GLU A 599 9.51 -26.21 -2.59
C GLU A 599 10.46 -25.21 -3.26
N ALA A 600 11.41 -25.72 -4.04
CA ALA A 600 12.31 -24.87 -4.78
C ALA A 600 11.45 -23.98 -5.70
N MET A 601 11.08 -22.78 -5.23
CA MET A 601 10.21 -21.86 -5.94
C MET A 601 11.06 -21.10 -6.93
N SER A 602 10.63 -21.07 -8.19
CA SER A 602 11.29 -20.19 -9.14
C SER A 602 10.88 -18.74 -8.88
N GLU A 603 11.61 -17.78 -9.45
CA GLU A 603 11.25 -16.34 -9.35
C GLU A 603 9.81 -16.05 -9.81
N ILE A 604 9.32 -16.80 -10.80
CA ILE A 604 8.00 -16.61 -11.38
C ILE A 604 7.31 -17.97 -11.55
N ASP A 605 6.06 -18.05 -11.10
CA ASP A 605 5.14 -19.13 -11.45
C ASP A 605 4.03 -18.60 -12.35
N VAL A 606 3.58 -19.40 -13.31
CA VAL A 606 2.46 -19.06 -14.19
C VAL A 606 1.40 -20.13 -14.08
N TYR A 607 0.23 -19.74 -13.58
CA TYR A 607 -0.96 -20.58 -13.52
C TYR A 607 -1.88 -20.29 -14.70
N ARG A 608 -2.58 -21.33 -15.18
CA ARG A 608 -3.62 -21.25 -16.18
C ARG A 608 -4.98 -21.31 -15.48
N VAL A 609 -5.83 -20.34 -15.80
CA VAL A 609 -7.25 -20.37 -15.41
C VAL A 609 -7.99 -21.12 -16.50
N GLU A 610 -8.74 -22.15 -16.13
CA GLU A 610 -9.55 -22.89 -17.10
C GLU A 610 -10.75 -22.07 -17.56
N ARG A 611 -11.09 -22.15 -18.85
CA ARG A 611 -12.33 -21.58 -19.44
C ARG A 611 -12.59 -20.09 -19.07
N PRO A 612 -11.65 -19.17 -19.30
CA PRO A 612 -11.91 -17.74 -19.09
C PRO A 612 -13.04 -17.25 -20.00
N ASP A 613 -13.81 -16.27 -19.53
CA ASP A 613 -14.83 -15.62 -20.36
C ASP A 613 -14.16 -14.87 -21.52
N SER A 614 -14.84 -14.89 -22.66
CA SER A 614 -14.42 -14.08 -23.80
C SER A 614 -14.52 -12.59 -23.49
N VAL A 615 -13.73 -11.77 -24.20
CA VAL A 615 -13.72 -10.30 -24.00
C VAL A 615 -15.10 -9.63 -24.15
N ALA A 616 -16.04 -10.28 -24.85
CA ALA A 616 -17.43 -9.83 -24.98
C ALA A 616 -18.39 -11.03 -24.86
N THR A 617 -19.12 -11.09 -23.76
CA THR A 617 -20.03 -12.20 -23.41
C THR A 617 -21.44 -11.67 -23.21
N THR A 618 -22.44 -12.46 -23.57
CA THR A 618 -23.86 -12.13 -23.41
C THR A 618 -24.50 -12.97 -22.33
N TYR A 619 -25.30 -12.32 -21.50
CA TYR A 619 -26.05 -12.92 -20.40
C TYR A 619 -27.55 -12.65 -20.58
N PRO A 620 -28.45 -13.54 -20.15
CA PRO A 620 -29.88 -13.25 -20.17
C PRO A 620 -30.19 -12.06 -19.24
N ALA A 621 -31.10 -11.19 -19.66
CA ALA A 621 -31.59 -10.10 -18.81
C ALA A 621 -32.60 -10.62 -17.76
N GLU A 622 -33.41 -11.60 -18.16
CA GLU A 622 -34.29 -12.35 -17.25
C GLU A 622 -33.47 -13.09 -16.19
N GLY A 623 -33.83 -12.91 -14.92
CA GLY A 623 -33.13 -13.55 -13.82
C GLY A 623 -31.72 -12.99 -13.55
N ALA A 624 -31.39 -11.81 -14.06
CA ALA A 624 -30.17 -11.10 -13.69
C ALA A 624 -30.12 -10.83 -12.17
N LEU A 625 -28.91 -10.86 -11.61
CA LEU A 625 -28.68 -10.52 -10.21
C LEU A 625 -28.36 -9.03 -10.10
N VAL A 626 -29.09 -8.34 -9.23
CA VAL A 626 -28.75 -6.99 -8.77
C VAL A 626 -28.18 -7.11 -7.37
N VAL A 627 -26.87 -6.89 -7.26
CA VAL A 627 -26.09 -7.14 -6.04
C VAL A 627 -25.86 -5.84 -5.28
N GLY A 628 -26.34 -5.79 -4.05
CA GLY A 628 -25.97 -4.79 -3.05
C GLY A 628 -24.59 -5.14 -2.50
N GLY A 629 -23.56 -4.39 -2.88
CA GLY A 629 -22.18 -4.76 -2.61
C GLY A 629 -21.17 -4.06 -3.50
N GLY A 630 -19.89 -4.37 -3.28
CA GLY A 630 -18.81 -4.04 -4.20
C GLY A 630 -18.56 -5.18 -5.22
N PRO A 631 -17.78 -4.94 -6.29
CA PRO A 631 -17.38 -5.96 -7.25
C PRO A 631 -16.78 -7.23 -6.63
N GLU A 632 -16.10 -7.09 -5.49
CA GLU A 632 -15.50 -8.17 -4.70
C GLU A 632 -16.52 -9.15 -4.10
N ALA A 633 -17.83 -8.81 -4.10
CA ALA A 633 -18.91 -9.71 -3.71
C ALA A 633 -18.91 -11.05 -4.45
N LEU A 634 -18.44 -11.05 -5.70
CA LEU A 634 -18.37 -12.27 -6.51
C LEU A 634 -17.42 -13.33 -5.93
N LEU A 635 -16.42 -12.92 -5.13
CA LEU A 635 -15.48 -13.85 -4.52
C LEU A 635 -16.18 -14.77 -3.51
N GLY A 636 -17.16 -14.25 -2.78
CA GLY A 636 -17.94 -15.02 -1.80
C GLY A 636 -19.19 -15.68 -2.37
N ALA A 637 -19.60 -15.32 -3.60
CA ALA A 637 -20.81 -15.85 -4.20
C ALA A 637 -20.60 -17.28 -4.70
N PRO A 638 -21.52 -18.21 -4.41
CA PRO A 638 -21.39 -19.58 -4.91
C PRO A 638 -21.66 -19.63 -6.42
N ASP A 639 -21.01 -20.56 -7.10
CA ASP A 639 -21.07 -20.69 -8.56
C ASP A 639 -22.51 -20.90 -9.06
N ASP A 640 -23.31 -21.70 -8.36
CA ASP A 640 -24.70 -21.99 -8.74
C ASP A 640 -25.62 -20.76 -8.73
N LEU A 641 -25.29 -19.74 -7.93
CA LEU A 641 -26.00 -18.47 -7.91
C LEU A 641 -25.63 -17.61 -9.12
N THR A 642 -24.37 -17.61 -9.55
CA THR A 642 -23.86 -16.70 -10.59
C THR A 642 -23.77 -17.32 -11.99
N ASP A 643 -23.80 -18.64 -12.09
CA ASP A 643 -23.64 -19.38 -13.34
C ASP A 643 -24.72 -19.00 -14.36
N GLY A 644 -24.27 -18.64 -15.56
CA GLY A 644 -25.13 -18.19 -16.66
C GLY A 644 -25.89 -16.89 -16.42
N ARG A 645 -25.78 -16.23 -15.26
CA ARG A 645 -26.50 -14.99 -14.93
C ARG A 645 -25.66 -13.73 -15.14
N ALA A 646 -26.33 -12.68 -15.59
CA ALA A 646 -25.77 -11.34 -15.49
C ALA A 646 -25.69 -10.94 -14.02
N VAL A 647 -24.56 -10.36 -13.62
CA VAL A 647 -24.40 -9.77 -12.29
C VAL A 647 -24.16 -8.29 -12.48
N VAL A 648 -25.04 -7.48 -11.90
CA VAL A 648 -25.00 -6.02 -11.98
C VAL A 648 -24.97 -5.48 -10.56
N LEU A 649 -24.05 -4.56 -10.27
CA LEU A 649 -24.04 -3.91 -8.97
C LEU A 649 -25.22 -2.95 -8.86
N ALA A 650 -25.80 -2.84 -7.67
CA ALA A 650 -26.93 -1.96 -7.42
C ALA A 650 -26.65 -0.49 -7.79
N VAL A 651 -25.39 -0.05 -7.64
CA VAL A 651 -24.94 1.30 -8.01
C VAL A 651 -24.91 1.53 -9.52
N ASP A 652 -24.87 0.45 -10.32
CA ASP A 652 -24.78 0.49 -11.77
C ASP A 652 -26.13 0.20 -12.46
N ASP A 653 -27.16 -0.28 -11.73
CA ASP A 653 -28.52 -0.46 -12.25
C ASP A 653 -29.45 0.72 -11.85
N PRO A 654 -29.82 1.60 -12.78
CA PRO A 654 -30.78 2.68 -12.51
C PRO A 654 -32.25 2.20 -12.47
N GLY A 655 -32.51 0.92 -12.23
CA GLY A 655 -33.84 0.30 -12.26
C GLY A 655 -34.31 -0.04 -13.67
N THR A 656 -33.36 -0.48 -14.52
CA THR A 656 -33.62 -0.80 -15.94
C THR A 656 -33.92 -2.26 -16.20
N LEU A 657 -33.60 -3.14 -15.25
CA LEU A 657 -33.89 -4.57 -15.33
C LEU A 657 -35.30 -4.85 -14.83
N ASP A 658 -36.06 -5.63 -15.60
CA ASP A 658 -37.38 -6.10 -15.20
C ASP A 658 -37.25 -7.29 -14.23
N ASP A 659 -37.80 -7.15 -13.02
CA ASP A 659 -37.86 -8.19 -11.98
C ASP A 659 -36.53 -8.92 -11.69
N PRO A 660 -35.45 -8.18 -11.36
CA PRO A 660 -34.15 -8.80 -11.06
C PRO A 660 -34.18 -9.51 -9.71
N MET A 661 -33.33 -10.52 -9.58
CA MET A 661 -33.05 -11.12 -8.27
C MET A 661 -32.18 -10.17 -7.45
N ARG A 662 -32.64 -9.82 -6.25
CA ARG A 662 -31.91 -8.94 -5.33
C ARG A 662 -31.02 -9.76 -4.41
N VAL A 663 -29.74 -9.39 -4.37
CA VAL A 663 -28.75 -10.05 -3.52
C VAL A 663 -28.18 -9.03 -2.54
N ALA A 664 -28.26 -9.31 -1.23
CA ALA A 664 -27.52 -8.56 -0.21
C ALA A 664 -26.13 -9.17 0.00
N THR A 665 -25.12 -8.31 0.14
CA THR A 665 -23.79 -8.72 0.57
C THR A 665 -23.24 -7.73 1.57
N ASP A 666 -22.27 -8.17 2.36
CA ASP A 666 -21.58 -7.33 3.34
C ASP A 666 -20.20 -6.87 2.88
N THR A 667 -20.02 -6.73 1.56
CA THR A 667 -18.76 -6.26 0.95
C THR A 667 -18.69 -4.73 0.83
N ALA A 668 -19.83 -4.08 0.58
CA ALA A 668 -19.90 -2.62 0.50
C ALA A 668 -20.01 -1.97 1.89
N ARG A 669 -18.97 -2.13 2.72
CA ARG A 669 -18.96 -1.64 4.11
C ARG A 669 -18.70 -0.13 4.19
N ARG A 670 -19.39 0.56 5.09
CA ARG A 670 -19.13 1.98 5.40
C ARG A 670 -17.85 2.09 6.22
N ARG A 671 -16.75 2.49 5.59
CA ARG A 671 -15.40 2.53 6.19
C ARG A 671 -14.64 3.75 5.68
N ASP A 672 -13.64 4.18 6.44
CA ASP A 672 -12.65 5.14 5.98
C ASP A 672 -11.39 4.40 5.52
N VAL A 673 -10.93 4.69 4.31
CA VAL A 673 -9.82 3.98 3.66
C VAL A 673 -8.66 4.93 3.40
N GLU A 674 -7.49 4.59 3.92
CA GLU A 674 -6.24 5.24 3.59
C GLU A 674 -5.76 4.80 2.20
N PHE A 675 -5.55 5.75 1.30
CA PHE A 675 -5.24 5.47 -0.09
C PHE A 675 -3.75 5.32 -0.38
N ASN A 676 -2.87 5.64 0.59
CA ASN A 676 -1.42 5.53 0.43
C ASN A 676 -0.85 4.12 0.73
N VAL A 677 -1.71 3.16 1.05
CA VAL A 677 -1.40 1.73 1.19
C VAL A 677 -2.38 0.90 0.36
N ILE A 678 -1.99 -0.34 0.04
CA ILE A 678 -2.86 -1.28 -0.69
C ILE A 678 -3.48 -2.35 0.22
N ARG A 679 -2.97 -2.51 1.45
CA ARG A 679 -3.46 -3.43 2.48
C ARG A 679 -3.55 -2.70 3.80
N ASP A 680 -4.42 -3.17 4.68
CA ASP A 680 -4.54 -2.73 6.08
C ASP A 680 -4.74 -1.21 6.23
N GLY A 681 -5.35 -0.56 5.24
CA GLY A 681 -5.64 0.87 5.23
C GLY A 681 -7.07 1.24 5.60
N ALA A 682 -7.96 0.26 5.76
CA ALA A 682 -9.38 0.48 6.05
C ALA A 682 -9.68 0.39 7.54
N THR A 683 -10.55 1.27 8.03
CA THR A 683 -11.18 1.13 9.35
C THR A 683 -12.11 -0.06 9.39
N GLU A 684 -12.54 -0.40 10.60
CA GLU A 684 -13.71 -1.18 10.90
C GLU A 684 -14.96 -0.59 10.25
N THR A 685 -16.00 -1.41 10.14
CA THR A 685 -17.31 -0.98 9.65
C THR A 685 -17.94 0.06 10.59
N LEU A 686 -18.09 1.28 10.14
CA LEU A 686 -18.65 2.37 10.93
C LEU A 686 -20.18 2.29 10.96
N THR A 687 -20.79 2.89 11.99
CA THR A 687 -22.24 3.12 11.99
C THR A 687 -22.65 4.15 10.94
N ALA A 688 -23.94 4.27 10.63
CA ALA A 688 -24.46 5.12 9.53
C ALA A 688 -24.01 6.60 9.61
N ASP A 689 -23.94 7.15 10.84
CA ASP A 689 -23.64 8.55 11.10
C ASP A 689 -22.26 8.78 11.73
N GLU A 690 -21.48 7.73 11.95
CA GLU A 690 -20.17 7.83 12.60
C GLU A 690 -19.15 8.52 11.69
N ALA A 691 -18.44 9.48 12.27
CA ALA A 691 -17.30 10.12 11.62
C ALA A 691 -16.11 9.17 11.62
N SER A 692 -15.20 9.32 10.66
CA SER A 692 -13.98 8.55 10.61
C SER A 692 -13.18 8.71 11.92
N PRO A 693 -12.78 7.61 12.59
CA PRO A 693 -11.91 7.67 13.77
C PRO A 693 -10.49 8.18 13.43
N ARG A 694 -10.15 8.30 12.14
CA ARG A 694 -8.85 8.82 11.67
C ARG A 694 -8.85 10.33 11.49
N THR A 695 -9.87 10.85 10.80
CA THR A 695 -9.90 12.24 10.32
C THR A 695 -10.90 13.11 11.08
N GLY A 696 -11.93 12.50 11.69
CA GLY A 696 -13.06 13.20 12.28
C GLY A 696 -14.09 13.73 11.25
N ASP A 697 -13.87 13.46 9.96
CA ASP A 697 -14.76 13.82 8.86
C ASP A 697 -15.63 12.64 8.42
N ALA A 698 -16.47 12.82 7.40
CA ALA A 698 -17.19 11.70 6.78
C ALA A 698 -16.19 10.69 6.18
N PRO A 699 -16.41 9.38 6.36
CA PRO A 699 -15.50 8.37 5.85
C PRO A 699 -15.46 8.36 4.32
N GLN A 700 -14.31 8.02 3.76
CA GLN A 700 -14.10 7.95 2.32
C GLN A 700 -13.59 6.58 1.89
N ASP A 701 -14.07 6.11 0.75
CA ASP A 701 -13.62 4.88 0.11
C ASP A 701 -13.73 5.02 -1.43
N ARG A 702 -13.19 4.05 -2.17
CA ARG A 702 -13.18 3.95 -3.62
C ARG A 702 -14.50 3.34 -4.09
N TRP A 703 -15.48 4.17 -4.45
CA TRP A 703 -16.72 3.70 -5.07
C TRP A 703 -16.81 4.04 -6.56
N PRO A 704 -17.41 3.17 -7.39
CA PRO A 704 -17.82 3.56 -8.73
C PRO A 704 -18.95 4.61 -8.65
N GLY A 705 -18.96 5.58 -9.57
CA GLY A 705 -20.00 6.61 -9.64
C GLY A 705 -20.10 7.50 -8.39
N ASP A 706 -21.32 7.74 -7.92
CA ASP A 706 -21.64 8.57 -6.75
C ASP A 706 -21.57 7.79 -5.41
N GLY A 707 -21.17 6.52 -5.43
CA GLY A 707 -21.24 5.62 -4.28
C GLY A 707 -22.50 4.76 -4.25
N PRO A 708 -22.44 3.54 -3.69
CA PRO A 708 -23.63 2.70 -3.56
C PRO A 708 -24.59 3.32 -2.55
N VAL A 709 -25.87 3.31 -2.90
CA VAL A 709 -26.95 3.53 -1.92
C VAL A 709 -27.09 2.24 -1.13
N GLY A 710 -27.02 2.35 0.20
CA GLY A 710 -27.20 1.21 1.09
C GLY A 710 -25.91 0.49 1.48
N LEU A 711 -24.93 1.24 1.99
CA LEU A 711 -23.71 0.64 2.53
C LEU A 711 -24.04 -0.28 3.72
N THR A 712 -23.31 -1.39 3.84
CA THR A 712 -23.30 -2.18 5.06
C THR A 712 -22.74 -1.34 6.19
N VAL A 713 -23.52 -1.17 7.25
CA VAL A 713 -23.15 -0.38 8.44
C VAL A 713 -23.18 -1.25 9.69
N ALA A 714 -22.40 -0.87 10.69
CA ALA A 714 -22.59 -1.40 12.03
C ALA A 714 -23.85 -0.79 12.67
N ARG A 715 -24.62 -1.60 13.39
CA ARG A 715 -25.71 -1.15 14.25
C ARG A 715 -25.33 -1.47 15.69
N LEU A 716 -25.46 -0.49 16.57
CA LEU A 716 -25.18 -0.68 18.00
C LEU A 716 -26.46 -1.03 18.75
N ASP A 717 -26.43 -2.13 19.49
CA ASP A 717 -27.49 -2.54 20.42
C ASP A 717 -27.11 -2.12 21.84
N GLY A 718 -28.06 -1.54 22.59
CA GLY A 718 -27.88 -1.12 23.99
C GLY A 718 -27.09 0.18 24.21
N VAL A 719 -26.50 0.75 23.16
CA VAL A 719 -25.73 2.00 23.19
C VAL A 719 -25.97 2.83 21.92
N SER A 720 -25.85 4.14 22.05
CA SER A 720 -25.98 5.09 20.93
C SER A 720 -24.65 5.44 20.27
N SER A 721 -23.52 5.30 20.98
CA SER A 721 -22.19 5.40 20.37
C SER A 721 -21.12 4.71 21.21
N LEU A 722 -20.10 4.19 20.52
CA LEU A 722 -18.82 3.75 21.05
C LEU A 722 -17.73 4.60 20.40
N ARG A 723 -16.85 5.21 21.19
CA ARG A 723 -15.79 6.10 20.70
C ARG A 723 -14.49 5.88 21.45
N ASP A 724 -13.38 6.23 20.82
CA ASP A 724 -12.07 6.26 21.45
C ASP A 724 -11.30 7.55 21.15
N SER A 725 -10.07 7.62 21.63
CA SER A 725 -9.13 8.73 21.44
C SER A 725 -8.65 8.93 19.98
N GLY A 726 -9.08 8.10 19.03
CA GLY A 726 -8.85 8.21 17.60
C GLY A 726 -7.57 7.53 17.09
N ARG A 727 -7.48 7.34 15.77
CA ARG A 727 -6.40 6.59 15.09
C ARG A 727 -5.52 7.53 14.25
N ARG A 728 -4.21 7.53 14.47
CA ARG A 728 -3.30 8.52 13.85
C ARG A 728 -2.19 7.91 12.96
N GLY A 729 -2.14 6.59 12.82
CA GLY A 729 -1.15 5.88 12.00
C GLY A 729 -1.58 5.66 10.55
N LEU A 730 -0.65 5.18 9.73
CA LEU A 730 -0.91 4.80 8.33
C LEU A 730 -1.65 3.47 8.22
N LEU A 731 -1.22 2.49 9.01
CA LEU A 731 -1.85 1.17 9.09
C LEU A 731 -2.99 1.23 10.11
N VAL A 732 -4.08 0.54 9.79
CA VAL A 732 -5.27 0.42 10.61
C VAL A 732 -5.44 -1.03 11.05
N ALA A 733 -5.76 -1.20 12.33
CA ALA A 733 -6.14 -2.48 12.92
C ALA A 733 -7.64 -2.41 13.23
N PRO A 734 -8.53 -2.74 12.27
CA PRO A 734 -9.97 -2.84 12.53
C PRO A 734 -10.31 -3.83 13.66
N GLU A 735 -9.50 -4.87 13.86
CA GLU A 735 -9.64 -5.82 14.98
C GLU A 735 -9.47 -5.16 16.36
N SER A 736 -8.71 -4.07 16.45
CA SER A 736 -8.48 -3.32 17.71
C SER A 736 -9.54 -2.25 18.01
N GLN A 737 -10.73 -2.39 17.42
CA GLN A 737 -11.81 -1.41 17.52
C GLN A 737 -12.41 -1.28 18.92
N PRO A 738 -13.09 -0.17 19.25
CA PRO A 738 -13.79 0.02 20.53
C PRO A 738 -14.70 -1.14 20.94
N TYR A 739 -15.34 -1.81 19.97
CA TYR A 739 -16.23 -2.93 20.24
C TYR A 739 -15.51 -4.21 20.69
N ALA A 740 -14.21 -4.35 20.39
CA ALA A 740 -13.38 -5.49 20.82
C ALA A 740 -13.10 -5.51 22.34
N ALA A 741 -13.69 -4.59 23.09
CA ALA A 741 -13.71 -4.60 24.56
C ALA A 741 -15.08 -5.05 25.12
N PHE A 742 -16.02 -5.39 24.25
CA PHE A 742 -17.42 -5.68 24.59
C PHE A 742 -17.99 -6.87 23.80
N ASP A 743 -17.14 -7.66 23.13
CA ASP A 743 -17.54 -8.80 22.31
C ASP A 743 -17.52 -10.14 23.08
N ASP A 744 -17.30 -10.09 24.39
CA ASP A 744 -17.25 -11.24 25.30
C ASP A 744 -16.18 -12.27 24.89
N ASP A 745 -15.07 -11.80 24.33
CA ASP A 745 -13.94 -12.60 23.86
C ASP A 745 -12.62 -12.12 24.51
N PRO A 746 -12.02 -12.89 25.44
CA PRO A 746 -10.79 -12.47 26.11
C PRO A 746 -9.56 -12.43 25.17
N ASP A 747 -9.67 -12.98 23.95
CA ASP A 747 -8.61 -12.97 22.94
C ASP A 747 -8.68 -11.75 22.01
N THR A 748 -9.71 -10.91 22.13
CA THR A 748 -9.82 -9.61 21.46
C THR A 748 -9.57 -8.49 22.46
N ALA A 749 -9.14 -7.32 21.95
CA ALA A 749 -8.95 -6.16 22.78
C ALA A 749 -9.06 -4.87 21.97
N TRP A 750 -9.62 -3.84 22.59
CA TRP A 750 -9.41 -2.46 22.14
C TRP A 750 -7.95 -2.06 22.41
N GLU A 751 -7.22 -1.66 21.36
CA GLU A 751 -5.84 -1.18 21.46
C GLU A 751 -5.70 0.21 20.83
N PRO A 752 -5.43 1.27 21.61
CA PRO A 752 -5.15 2.59 21.05
C PRO A 752 -3.79 2.62 20.36
N GLN A 753 -3.68 3.40 19.27
CA GLN A 753 -2.40 3.61 18.57
C GLN A 753 -1.44 4.60 19.26
N GLY A 754 -1.88 5.26 20.33
CA GLY A 754 -1.11 6.29 21.02
C GLY A 754 -0.17 5.76 22.10
N ALA A 755 0.27 6.63 23.01
CA ALA A 755 1.29 6.31 24.01
C ALA A 755 0.75 5.51 25.22
N GLY A 756 -0.49 5.03 25.16
CA GLY A 756 -1.21 4.35 26.23
C GLY A 756 -1.81 5.30 27.27
N VAL A 757 -1.01 6.15 27.90
CA VAL A 757 -1.51 7.09 28.92
C VAL A 757 -2.30 8.24 28.29
N GLY A 758 -3.50 8.49 28.79
CA GLY A 758 -4.45 9.50 28.28
C GLY A 758 -5.30 9.02 27.11
N GLU A 759 -5.08 7.78 26.65
CA GLU A 759 -5.99 7.11 25.71
C GLU A 759 -7.27 6.71 26.45
N TRP A 760 -8.40 6.73 25.76
CA TRP A 760 -9.71 6.51 26.40
C TRP A 760 -10.68 5.80 25.47
N LEU A 761 -11.61 5.07 26.08
CA LEU A 761 -12.77 4.43 25.49
C LEU A 761 -14.03 5.03 26.12
N GLU A 762 -15.03 5.41 25.33
CA GLU A 762 -16.27 6.03 25.79
C GLU A 762 -17.49 5.33 25.21
N VAL A 763 -18.42 4.99 26.11
CA VAL A 763 -19.73 4.44 25.83
C VAL A 763 -20.77 5.50 26.10
N THR A 764 -21.67 5.74 25.13
CA THR A 764 -22.89 6.54 25.37
C THR A 764 -24.09 5.60 25.27
N PHE A 765 -24.87 5.48 26.34
CA PHE A 765 -26.03 4.60 26.37
C PHE A 765 -27.16 5.12 25.47
N ASP A 766 -28.01 4.22 25.00
CA ASP A 766 -29.24 4.55 24.27
C ASP A 766 -30.29 5.19 25.19
N GLU A 767 -30.40 4.64 26.40
CA GLU A 767 -31.18 5.13 27.52
C GLU A 767 -30.30 5.25 28.77
N PRO A 768 -30.46 6.30 29.61
CA PRO A 768 -29.64 6.44 30.82
C PRO A 768 -29.74 5.22 31.74
N ARG A 769 -28.59 4.71 32.20
CA ARG A 769 -28.47 3.54 33.08
C ARG A 769 -28.00 3.94 34.49
N ASP A 770 -28.16 3.06 35.47
CA ASP A 770 -27.66 3.26 36.84
C ASP A 770 -26.57 2.22 37.21
N PRO A 771 -25.45 2.13 36.47
CA PRO A 771 -24.44 1.10 36.71
C PRO A 771 -23.79 1.31 38.09
N VAL A 772 -23.66 0.23 38.85
CA VAL A 772 -23.08 0.26 40.21
C VAL A 772 -21.59 -0.08 40.19
N GLU A 773 -21.18 -0.92 39.25
CA GLU A 773 -19.81 -1.42 39.10
C GLU A 773 -19.48 -1.61 37.62
N VAL A 774 -18.20 -1.42 37.29
CA VAL A 774 -17.60 -1.81 36.02
C VAL A 774 -16.42 -2.70 36.31
N GLU A 775 -16.38 -3.85 35.64
CA GLU A 775 -15.23 -4.74 35.61
C GLU A 775 -14.51 -4.55 34.29
N VAL A 776 -13.17 -4.47 34.34
CA VAL A 776 -12.30 -4.28 33.19
C VAL A 776 -11.20 -5.32 33.25
N ASP A 777 -11.06 -6.13 32.22
CA ASP A 777 -9.91 -7.01 32.03
C ASP A 777 -9.00 -6.38 30.97
N VAL A 778 -7.71 -6.29 31.27
CA VAL A 778 -6.69 -5.77 30.36
C VAL A 778 -6.01 -6.93 29.64
N SER A 779 -5.54 -6.68 28.41
CA SER A 779 -4.83 -7.70 27.63
C SER A 779 -3.60 -8.21 28.41
N PRO A 780 -3.27 -9.52 28.34
CA PRO A 780 -2.00 -10.02 28.85
C PRO A 780 -0.84 -9.42 28.03
N ASP A 781 -0.02 -8.55 28.65
CA ASP A 781 0.96 -7.73 27.93
C ASP A 781 2.38 -8.34 27.86
N GLU A 782 2.97 -8.40 26.66
CA GLU A 782 4.43 -8.43 26.46
C GLU A 782 5.02 -7.00 26.53
N GLY A 783 5.02 -6.38 27.73
CA GLY A 783 5.74 -5.11 27.93
C GLY A 783 5.12 -4.11 28.90
N ARG A 784 4.61 -2.99 28.37
CA ARG A 784 3.94 -1.95 29.17
C ARG A 784 2.56 -2.46 29.55
N ARG A 785 2.21 -2.38 30.82
CA ARG A 785 0.94 -2.87 31.35
C ARG A 785 0.10 -1.74 31.88
N ILE A 786 -1.21 -1.75 31.63
CA ILE A 786 -2.12 -0.83 32.33
C ILE A 786 -2.12 -1.16 33.83
N THR A 787 -1.78 -0.19 34.67
CA THR A 787 -1.75 -0.36 36.12
C THR A 787 -2.84 0.44 36.82
N GLU A 788 -3.33 1.52 36.20
CA GLU A 788 -4.43 2.31 36.72
C GLU A 788 -5.34 2.82 35.59
N LEU A 789 -6.65 2.74 35.84
CA LEU A 789 -7.72 3.24 35.00
C LEU A 789 -8.55 4.28 35.77
N ALA A 790 -9.08 5.28 35.07
CA ALA A 790 -10.11 6.18 35.58
C ALA A 790 -11.42 5.95 34.84
N VAL A 791 -12.48 5.61 35.59
CA VAL A 791 -13.84 5.49 35.08
C VAL A 791 -14.63 6.74 35.43
N ARG A 792 -15.10 7.46 34.42
CA ARG A 792 -15.85 8.71 34.52
C ARG A 792 -17.28 8.53 34.05
N THR A 793 -18.22 9.01 34.85
CA THR A 793 -19.65 9.06 34.55
C THR A 793 -20.20 10.48 34.79
N ASP A 794 -21.48 10.69 34.50
CA ASP A 794 -22.19 11.93 34.85
C ASP A 794 -22.17 12.26 36.36
N ARG A 795 -21.93 11.25 37.21
CA ARG A 795 -21.96 11.38 38.68
C ARG A 795 -20.58 11.62 39.30
N GLY A 796 -19.51 11.45 38.54
CA GLY A 796 -18.15 11.70 38.97
C GLY A 796 -17.14 10.77 38.33
N MET A 797 -15.98 10.65 38.97
CA MET A 797 -14.88 9.82 38.52
C MET A 797 -14.43 8.93 39.67
N THR A 798 -14.13 7.68 39.36
CA THR A 798 -13.52 6.69 40.25
C THR A 798 -12.28 6.14 39.56
N THR A 799 -11.17 6.01 40.28
CA THR A 799 -9.98 5.29 39.78
C THR A 799 -10.03 3.84 40.24
N ALA A 800 -9.49 2.94 39.42
CA ALA A 800 -9.35 1.52 39.70
C ALA A 800 -7.92 1.07 39.37
N THR A 801 -7.31 0.34 40.30
CA THR A 801 -6.00 -0.29 40.11
C THR A 801 -6.20 -1.65 39.47
N VAL A 802 -5.40 -1.96 38.45
CA VAL A 802 -5.38 -3.27 37.80
C VAL A 802 -4.57 -4.24 38.64
N GLY A 803 -5.17 -5.39 38.99
CA GLY A 803 -4.56 -6.46 39.76
C GLY A 803 -3.47 -7.20 38.99
N GLU A 804 -2.72 -8.07 39.67
CA GLU A 804 -1.68 -8.89 39.02
C GLU A 804 -2.25 -9.86 37.97
N ASP A 805 -3.51 -10.25 38.14
CA ASP A 805 -4.33 -11.07 37.25
C ASP A 805 -4.87 -10.33 36.02
N GLY A 806 -4.69 -9.02 35.93
CA GLY A 806 -5.14 -8.22 34.78
C GLY A 806 -6.55 -7.67 34.90
N SER A 807 -7.23 -7.90 36.03
CA SER A 807 -8.59 -7.42 36.25
C SER A 807 -8.61 -6.13 37.10
N ALA A 808 -9.58 -5.26 36.86
CA ALA A 808 -9.86 -4.08 37.66
C ALA A 808 -11.36 -3.93 37.89
N ARG A 809 -11.75 -3.47 39.09
CA ARG A 809 -13.15 -3.19 39.44
C ARG A 809 -13.32 -1.76 39.91
N ALA A 810 -14.14 -1.00 39.21
CA ALA A 810 -14.47 0.38 39.52
C ALA A 810 -15.90 0.49 40.09
N ARG A 811 -16.01 0.81 41.38
CA ARG A 811 -17.32 1.12 41.99
C ARG A 811 -17.76 2.53 41.63
N LEU A 812 -18.91 2.63 40.99
CA LEU A 812 -19.43 3.89 40.50
C LEU A 812 -20.29 4.58 41.56
N ARG A 813 -20.40 5.90 41.44
CA ARG A 813 -21.33 6.67 42.27
C ARG A 813 -22.76 6.42 41.77
N PRO A 814 -23.71 6.04 42.64
CA PRO A 814 -25.07 5.75 42.20
C PRO A 814 -25.73 6.92 41.48
N GLY A 815 -26.46 6.61 40.40
CA GLY A 815 -27.38 7.51 39.72
C GLY A 815 -27.21 7.57 38.21
N SER A 816 -28.24 8.14 37.58
CA SER A 816 -28.47 8.05 36.14
C SER A 816 -27.27 8.56 35.32
N THR A 817 -26.74 7.67 34.51
CA THR A 817 -25.53 7.83 33.70
C THR A 817 -25.89 7.64 32.24
N SER A 818 -25.67 8.67 31.44
CA SER A 818 -25.83 8.71 29.99
C SER A 818 -24.56 8.31 29.26
N SER A 819 -23.39 8.54 29.86
CA SER A 819 -22.10 8.17 29.29
C SER A 819 -21.12 7.67 30.33
N LEU A 820 -20.28 6.73 29.90
CA LEU A 820 -19.23 6.13 30.71
C LEU A 820 -17.92 6.16 29.90
N ARG A 821 -16.88 6.77 30.46
CA ARG A 821 -15.54 6.83 29.85
C ARG A 821 -14.53 6.12 30.73
N ILE A 822 -13.73 5.25 30.13
CA ILE A 822 -12.59 4.57 30.73
C ILE A 822 -11.33 5.21 30.14
N GLU A 823 -10.50 5.82 30.98
CA GLU A 823 -9.25 6.49 30.60
C GLU A 823 -8.06 5.78 31.25
N VAL A 824 -7.01 5.53 30.47
CA VAL A 824 -5.76 4.94 30.96
C VAL A 824 -4.94 6.03 31.65
N THR A 825 -4.79 5.96 32.98
CA THR A 825 -4.10 6.99 33.77
C THR A 825 -2.66 6.63 34.09
N GLU A 826 -2.35 5.34 34.25
CA GLU A 826 -1.00 4.86 34.53
C GLU A 826 -0.72 3.53 33.82
N VAL A 827 0.51 3.38 33.34
CA VAL A 827 1.03 2.13 32.80
C VAL A 827 2.41 1.84 33.38
N SER A 828 2.78 0.56 33.50
CA SER A 828 4.11 0.15 33.95
C SER A 828 5.19 0.49 32.92
N ASP A 829 6.43 0.64 33.40
CA ASP A 829 7.61 0.75 32.54
C ASP A 829 7.85 -0.60 31.84
N GLY A 830 7.96 -0.57 30.50
CA GLY A 830 8.24 -1.72 29.64
C GLY A 830 8.85 -1.25 28.32
N PRO A 831 9.22 -2.16 27.39
CA PRO A 831 9.67 -1.78 26.06
C PRO A 831 8.65 -0.84 25.41
N ALA A 832 9.12 0.24 24.78
CA ALA A 832 8.25 1.30 24.22
C ALA A 832 7.29 0.83 23.10
N LEU A 833 7.42 -0.43 22.67
CA LEU A 833 6.63 -1.09 21.63
C LEU A 833 5.51 -2.00 22.18
N GLY A 834 5.46 -2.26 23.49
CA GLY A 834 4.35 -3.01 24.10
C GLY A 834 3.07 -2.19 23.98
N ARG A 835 2.09 -2.73 23.26
CA ARG A 835 0.75 -2.14 23.15
C ARG A 835 0.03 -2.36 24.48
N VAL A 836 -0.78 -1.39 24.87
CA VAL A 836 -1.70 -1.54 26.00
C VAL A 836 -3.08 -1.69 25.43
N GLY A 837 -3.89 -2.58 26.01
CA GLY A 837 -5.24 -2.82 25.52
C GLY A 837 -6.22 -3.19 26.63
N ILE A 838 -7.50 -2.97 26.37
CA ILE A 838 -8.60 -3.44 27.22
C ILE A 838 -9.27 -4.59 26.49
N ALA A 839 -9.18 -5.79 27.07
CA ALA A 839 -9.76 -7.00 26.50
C ALA A 839 -11.27 -7.05 26.74
N GLU A 840 -11.71 -6.76 27.97
CA GLU A 840 -13.12 -6.91 28.32
C GLU A 840 -13.59 -5.78 29.25
N VAL A 841 -14.81 -5.31 29.02
CA VAL A 841 -15.50 -4.32 29.87
C VAL A 841 -16.91 -4.81 30.15
N ARG A 842 -17.16 -5.19 31.41
CA ARG A 842 -18.50 -5.61 31.87
C ARG A 842 -19.14 -4.50 32.68
N ILE A 843 -20.27 -4.00 32.18
CA ILE A 843 -21.05 -2.93 32.81
C ILE A 843 -22.34 -3.53 33.37
N ASP A 844 -22.55 -3.39 34.67
CA ASP A 844 -23.76 -3.92 35.32
C ASP A 844 -25.04 -3.34 34.68
N GLY A 845 -25.94 -4.23 34.25
CA GLY A 845 -27.22 -3.86 33.64
C GLY A 845 -27.16 -3.37 32.18
N ALA A 846 -26.03 -3.56 31.48
CA ALA A 846 -25.89 -3.26 30.06
C ALA A 846 -25.30 -4.47 29.29
N SER A 847 -25.81 -4.71 28.09
CA SER A 847 -25.25 -5.63 27.11
C SER A 847 -25.15 -4.87 25.80
N ILE A 848 -24.00 -4.98 25.14
CA ILE A 848 -23.65 -4.17 23.97
C ILE A 848 -23.46 -5.13 22.80
N GLY A 849 -24.26 -4.96 21.76
CA GLY A 849 -24.15 -5.74 20.52
C GLY A 849 -23.73 -4.88 19.34
N ARG A 850 -23.08 -5.47 18.35
CA ARG A 850 -22.71 -4.77 17.11
C ARG A 850 -22.92 -5.62 15.84
N PRO A 851 -24.17 -5.97 15.48
CA PRO A 851 -24.45 -6.56 14.17
C PRO A 851 -24.02 -5.65 13.02
N LEU A 852 -23.68 -6.27 11.88
CA LEU A 852 -23.66 -5.55 10.61
C LEU A 852 -24.99 -5.71 9.87
N VAL A 853 -25.53 -4.60 9.39
CA VAL A 853 -26.76 -4.57 8.60
C VAL A 853 -26.38 -4.59 7.13
N ALA A 854 -26.61 -5.72 6.47
CA ALA A 854 -26.37 -5.87 5.04
C ALA A 854 -27.65 -5.48 4.29
N ALA A 855 -27.64 -4.30 3.69
CA ALA A 855 -28.85 -3.75 3.08
C ALA A 855 -29.16 -4.38 1.71
N PRO A 856 -30.45 -4.41 1.36
CA PRO A 856 -30.87 -4.72 0.00
C PRO A 856 -30.25 -3.78 -1.02
N ALA A 857 -30.06 -4.30 -2.23
CA ALA A 857 -29.57 -3.53 -3.36
C ALA A 857 -30.41 -2.27 -3.63
N GLY A 858 -29.78 -1.09 -3.54
CA GLY A 858 -30.36 0.20 -3.94
C GLY A 858 -31.22 0.89 -2.88
N THR A 859 -31.29 0.37 -1.65
CA THR A 859 -32.06 0.96 -0.54
C THR A 859 -31.14 1.64 0.48
N PRO A 860 -31.38 2.89 0.91
CA PRO A 860 -30.57 3.54 1.93
C PRO A 860 -30.52 2.71 3.22
N THR A 861 -29.37 2.73 3.91
CA THR A 861 -29.20 2.06 5.20
C THR A 861 -28.97 3.11 6.27
N ASP A 862 -29.95 3.30 7.14
CA ASP A 862 -29.84 4.06 8.39
C ASP A 862 -29.70 3.12 9.60
N GLY A 863 -29.55 1.81 9.35
CA GLY A 863 -29.55 0.76 10.36
C GLY A 863 -30.94 0.26 10.74
N ALA A 864 -32.02 0.76 10.11
CA ALA A 864 -33.38 0.27 10.27
C ALA A 864 -33.75 -0.78 9.20
N PRO A 865 -34.81 -1.58 9.44
CA PRO A 865 -35.40 -2.48 8.44
C PRO A 865 -35.75 -1.80 7.12
N SER A 866 -35.44 -2.45 6.01
CA SER A 866 -35.89 -2.07 4.67
C SER A 866 -37.29 -2.61 4.36
N GLU A 867 -38.07 -1.86 3.58
CA GLU A 867 -39.36 -2.34 3.03
C GLU A 867 -39.17 -3.30 1.84
N VAL A 868 -37.94 -3.51 1.37
CA VAL A 868 -37.63 -4.37 0.22
C VAL A 868 -36.82 -5.57 0.68
N GLY A 869 -37.39 -6.77 0.58
CA GLY A 869 -36.66 -8.00 0.87
C GLY A 869 -35.69 -8.44 -0.24
N VAL A 870 -34.68 -9.24 0.13
CA VAL A 870 -33.76 -9.89 -0.81
C VAL A 870 -34.14 -11.34 -1.12
N ASP A 871 -33.65 -11.84 -2.24
CA ASP A 871 -33.83 -13.23 -2.71
C ASP A 871 -32.62 -14.12 -2.38
N ALA A 872 -31.47 -13.48 -2.12
CA ALA A 872 -30.27 -14.10 -1.60
C ALA A 872 -29.47 -13.13 -0.73
N ALA A 873 -28.74 -13.66 0.25
CA ALA A 873 -27.76 -12.97 1.06
C ALA A 873 -26.45 -13.77 1.05
N VAL A 874 -25.35 -13.13 0.67
CA VAL A 874 -24.00 -13.71 0.68
C VAL A 874 -23.17 -12.92 1.67
N LEU A 875 -22.93 -13.49 2.85
CA LEU A 875 -22.35 -12.80 3.99
C LEU A 875 -21.03 -13.46 4.37
N VAL A 876 -19.97 -12.67 4.52
CA VAL A 876 -18.60 -13.18 4.74
C VAL A 876 -17.95 -12.49 5.93
N ARG A 877 -17.34 -13.29 6.80
CA ARG A 877 -16.58 -12.81 7.95
C ARG A 877 -15.27 -12.14 7.50
N ALA A 878 -14.98 -10.96 8.02
CA ALA A 878 -13.69 -10.30 7.79
C ALA A 878 -12.59 -11.00 8.61
N ARG A 879 -11.80 -11.83 7.93
CA ARG A 879 -10.84 -12.75 8.54
C ARG A 879 -9.40 -12.55 8.09
N ARG A 880 -8.46 -13.02 8.90
CA ARG A 880 -7.03 -13.09 8.63
C ARG A 880 -6.56 -14.53 8.61
N ASP A 881 -5.35 -14.73 8.12
CA ASP A 881 -4.65 -15.99 8.34
C ASP A 881 -4.46 -16.18 9.85
N ARG A 882 -4.97 -17.29 10.39
CA ARG A 882 -4.85 -17.64 11.81
C ARG A 882 -3.41 -17.66 12.31
N LEU A 883 -2.43 -17.83 11.41
CA LEU A 883 -1.01 -17.89 11.72
C LEU A 883 -0.29 -16.53 11.63
N ASP A 884 -1.04 -15.45 11.42
CA ASP A 884 -0.53 -14.08 11.37
C ASP A 884 -0.28 -13.53 12.78
N ARG A 885 0.99 -13.41 13.19
CA ARG A 885 1.44 -12.98 14.52
C ARG A 885 0.92 -11.61 14.93
N ASP A 886 0.72 -10.72 13.96
CA ASP A 886 0.45 -9.30 14.22
C ASP A 886 -1.03 -8.92 14.02
N ARG A 887 -1.83 -9.80 13.41
CA ARG A 887 -3.21 -9.53 12.99
C ARG A 887 -4.18 -10.58 13.51
N ARG A 888 -5.42 -10.15 13.78
CA ARG A 888 -6.56 -11.01 14.15
C ARG A 888 -7.78 -10.67 13.30
N ASP A 889 -8.85 -11.45 13.46
CA ASP A 889 -10.11 -11.22 12.76
C ASP A 889 -10.78 -9.93 13.27
N GLU A 890 -11.38 -9.16 12.35
CA GLU A 890 -12.18 -7.98 12.75
C GLU A 890 -13.53 -8.40 13.35
N ASP A 891 -14.10 -9.45 12.78
CA ASP A 891 -15.41 -9.98 13.15
C ASP A 891 -15.19 -11.15 14.15
N GLY A 892 -15.02 -10.80 15.44
CA GLY A 892 -14.87 -11.77 16.53
C GLY A 892 -16.11 -12.66 16.72
N ALA A 893 -17.30 -12.15 16.40
CA ALA A 893 -18.54 -12.91 16.26
C ALA A 893 -19.12 -12.73 14.85
N PHE A 894 -19.82 -13.74 14.33
CA PHE A 894 -20.53 -13.63 13.06
C PHE A 894 -21.97 -13.20 13.34
N GLU A 895 -22.25 -11.90 13.23
CA GLU A 895 -23.60 -11.39 13.43
C GLU A 895 -24.03 -10.44 12.30
N ARG A 896 -25.13 -10.77 11.63
CA ARG A 896 -25.64 -10.05 10.47
C ARG A 896 -27.14 -9.86 10.52
N ILE A 897 -27.62 -8.77 9.95
CA ILE A 897 -29.04 -8.47 9.78
C ILE A 897 -29.32 -8.29 8.29
N VAL A 898 -30.37 -8.94 7.81
CA VAL A 898 -30.85 -8.87 6.41
C VAL A 898 -32.36 -8.77 6.37
N ASP A 899 -32.90 -8.06 5.38
CA ASP A 899 -34.33 -8.03 5.09
C ASP A 899 -34.66 -9.05 3.99
N TRP A 900 -35.48 -10.05 4.30
CA TRP A 900 -35.80 -11.17 3.44
C TRP A 900 -37.15 -11.00 2.73
N ALA A 901 -37.25 -11.45 1.47
CA ALA A 901 -38.48 -11.35 0.67
C ALA A 901 -39.56 -12.40 1.04
N GLY A 902 -39.28 -13.29 1.98
CA GLY A 902 -40.17 -14.38 2.39
C GLY A 902 -40.07 -15.64 1.52
N GLY A 903 -40.43 -16.78 2.12
CA GLY A 903 -40.47 -18.10 1.49
C GLY A 903 -39.36 -19.05 1.96
N ASP A 904 -39.33 -20.23 1.35
CA ASP A 904 -38.35 -21.27 1.68
C ASP A 904 -36.95 -20.92 1.17
N ALA A 905 -35.96 -21.08 2.04
CA ALA A 905 -34.57 -20.80 1.79
C ALA A 905 -33.67 -22.02 2.05
N THR A 906 -32.60 -22.11 1.25
CA THR A 906 -31.44 -22.96 1.55
C THR A 906 -30.40 -22.11 2.27
N VAL A 907 -29.79 -22.69 3.31
CA VAL A 907 -28.72 -22.05 4.09
C VAL A 907 -27.47 -22.91 3.96
N THR A 908 -26.39 -22.30 3.46
CA THR A 908 -25.12 -22.97 3.20
C THR A 908 -23.96 -22.04 3.58
N GLY A 909 -22.75 -22.55 3.59
CA GLY A 909 -21.58 -21.71 3.70
C GLY A 909 -20.29 -22.50 3.85
N THR A 910 -19.26 -21.79 4.26
CA THR A 910 -17.96 -22.35 4.61
C THR A 910 -17.63 -22.06 6.06
N ALA A 911 -16.92 -22.96 6.72
CA ALA A 911 -16.43 -22.79 8.08
C ALA A 911 -14.95 -23.15 8.15
N THR A 912 -14.24 -22.57 9.12
CA THR A 912 -12.87 -22.96 9.45
C THR A 912 -12.80 -23.41 10.89
N ILE A 913 -11.66 -23.97 11.31
CA ILE A 913 -11.46 -24.36 12.71
C ILE A 913 -11.67 -23.13 13.58
N GLY A 914 -12.51 -23.26 14.61
CA GLY A 914 -12.70 -22.22 15.61
C GLY A 914 -11.65 -22.32 16.71
N ASP A 915 -11.30 -21.18 17.31
CA ASP A 915 -10.24 -21.06 18.32
C ASP A 915 -10.71 -21.48 19.73
N THR A 916 -11.73 -22.34 19.84
CA THR A 916 -12.22 -22.83 21.13
C THR A 916 -11.33 -23.97 21.62
N GLN A 917 -10.54 -23.71 22.66
CA GLN A 917 -9.53 -24.63 23.19
C GLN A 917 -10.08 -26.07 23.36
N GLY A 918 -9.49 -27.00 22.61
CA GLY A 918 -9.80 -28.43 22.67
C GLY A 918 -11.10 -28.87 21.98
N ALA A 919 -11.91 -27.97 21.42
CA ALA A 919 -13.14 -28.33 20.71
C ALA A 919 -12.85 -29.15 19.44
N ILE A 920 -11.80 -28.77 18.71
CA ILE A 920 -11.36 -29.50 17.51
C ILE A 920 -10.79 -30.88 17.85
N ASP A 921 -10.08 -31.02 18.98
CA ASP A 921 -9.49 -32.29 19.41
C ASP A 921 -10.59 -33.29 19.83
N GLN A 922 -11.67 -32.80 20.45
CA GLN A 922 -12.86 -33.61 20.73
C GLN A 922 -13.55 -34.09 19.46
N LEU A 923 -13.62 -33.23 18.43
CA LEU A 923 -14.19 -33.57 17.13
C LEU A 923 -13.40 -34.71 16.44
N LEU A 924 -12.08 -34.70 16.59
CA LEU A 924 -11.17 -35.66 15.95
C LEU A 924 -10.96 -36.94 16.76
N THR A 925 -11.39 -36.99 18.02
CA THR A 925 -11.24 -38.16 18.88
C THR A 925 -11.75 -39.47 18.23
N PRO A 926 -12.89 -39.53 17.52
CA PRO A 926 -13.35 -40.74 16.85
C PRO A 926 -12.46 -41.20 15.68
N ALA A 927 -11.66 -40.30 15.10
CA ALA A 927 -10.74 -40.60 14.01
C ALA A 927 -9.37 -41.12 14.51
N MET A 928 -9.12 -41.07 15.82
CA MET A 928 -7.90 -41.59 16.43
C MET A 928 -7.87 -43.13 16.44
N PRO A 929 -6.70 -43.77 16.23
CA PRO A 929 -6.58 -45.22 16.31
C PRO A 929 -6.92 -45.74 17.72
N SER A 930 -7.94 -46.60 17.82
CA SER A 930 -8.41 -47.14 19.12
C SER A 930 -7.41 -48.09 19.80
N ASP A 931 -6.45 -48.62 19.05
CA ASP A 931 -5.38 -49.51 19.50
C ASP A 931 -4.02 -48.79 19.65
N ALA A 932 -4.01 -47.45 19.63
CA ALA A 932 -2.82 -46.67 19.86
C ALA A 932 -2.22 -46.95 21.26
N THR A 933 -0.91 -47.19 21.27
CA THR A 933 -0.12 -47.55 22.46
C THR A 933 0.95 -46.53 22.80
N VAL A 934 1.18 -45.53 21.94
CA VAL A 934 2.12 -44.42 22.11
C VAL A 934 1.41 -43.10 21.83
N VAL A 935 1.48 -42.14 22.73
CA VAL A 935 0.80 -40.83 22.63
C VAL A 935 1.83 -39.72 22.85
N ALA A 936 1.82 -38.72 21.96
CA ALA A 936 2.57 -37.48 22.14
C ALA A 936 1.62 -36.35 22.59
N THR A 937 2.09 -35.53 23.52
CA THR A 937 1.42 -34.33 24.03
C THR A 937 2.45 -33.23 24.20
N ALA A 938 2.06 -31.97 24.04
CA ALA A 938 2.94 -30.85 24.31
C ALA A 938 2.29 -29.87 25.29
N SER A 939 3.10 -29.02 25.90
CA SER A 939 2.65 -27.98 26.80
C SER A 939 1.96 -26.82 26.07
N SER A 940 2.31 -26.62 24.79
CA SER A 940 1.60 -25.75 23.86
C SER A 940 1.73 -26.25 22.41
N ARG A 941 0.88 -25.72 21.54
CA ARG A 941 1.06 -25.76 20.08
C ARG A 941 0.83 -24.35 19.54
N TYR A 942 1.58 -23.98 18.50
CA TYR A 942 1.58 -22.63 17.94
C TYR A 942 0.17 -22.19 17.54
N ARG A 943 -0.38 -21.18 18.22
CA ARG A 943 -1.72 -20.61 17.95
C ARG A 943 -2.84 -21.65 17.89
N ASP A 944 -2.76 -22.65 18.77
CA ASP A 944 -3.68 -23.78 18.84
C ASP A 944 -3.90 -24.52 17.49
N ALA A 945 -2.97 -24.37 16.54
CA ALA A 945 -3.13 -24.91 15.20
C ALA A 945 -2.91 -26.42 15.17
N LEU A 946 -3.88 -27.15 14.61
CA LEU A 946 -3.79 -28.61 14.45
C LEU A 946 -2.56 -29.06 13.63
N SER A 947 -2.09 -28.25 12.68
CA SER A 947 -0.84 -28.49 11.92
C SER A 947 0.43 -28.48 12.77
N SER A 948 0.35 -27.94 13.98
CA SER A 948 1.46 -27.79 14.92
C SER A 948 1.37 -28.77 16.09
N ASP A 949 0.48 -29.76 16.02
CA ASP A 949 0.20 -30.68 17.11
C ASP A 949 1.35 -31.65 17.43
N ALA A 950 1.43 -32.07 18.70
CA ALA A 950 2.43 -33.01 19.18
C ALA A 950 2.36 -34.38 18.49
N MET A 951 1.20 -34.82 18.01
CA MET A 951 1.06 -36.13 17.37
C MET A 951 1.96 -36.31 16.14
N TRP A 952 2.24 -35.23 15.42
CA TRP A 952 3.01 -35.25 14.19
C TRP A 952 4.46 -35.69 14.38
N VAL A 953 5.02 -35.57 15.59
CA VAL A 953 6.38 -36.06 15.85
C VAL A 953 6.51 -37.59 15.73
N LEU A 954 5.40 -38.32 15.69
CA LEU A 954 5.35 -39.79 15.67
C LEU A 954 4.98 -40.38 14.30
N ASP A 955 4.65 -39.57 13.29
CA ASP A 955 4.13 -40.06 12.00
C ASP A 955 5.23 -40.44 10.99
N GLY A 956 6.48 -40.01 11.26
CA GLY A 956 7.64 -40.25 10.41
C GLY A 956 7.61 -39.47 9.08
N ASP A 957 6.73 -38.47 8.95
CA ASP A 957 6.64 -37.58 7.81
C ASP A 957 7.39 -36.27 8.12
N PRO A 958 8.50 -35.96 7.44
CA PRO A 958 9.20 -34.70 7.65
C PRO A 958 8.37 -33.46 7.24
N ALA A 959 7.19 -33.65 6.63
CA ALA A 959 6.27 -32.60 6.24
C ALA A 959 5.39 -32.11 7.38
N THR A 960 5.27 -32.88 8.46
CA THR A 960 4.50 -32.49 9.63
C THR A 960 5.47 -32.24 10.77
N ALA A 961 5.06 -31.43 11.75
CA ALA A 961 5.87 -31.20 12.93
C ALA A 961 5.02 -30.67 14.08
N TRP A 962 5.50 -30.91 15.29
CA TRP A 962 5.08 -30.10 16.42
C TRP A 962 5.79 -28.75 16.36
N VAL A 963 5.03 -27.67 16.52
CA VAL A 963 5.57 -26.32 16.69
C VAL A 963 5.00 -25.74 17.98
N SER A 964 5.86 -25.34 18.91
CA SER A 964 5.42 -24.73 20.17
C SER A 964 4.85 -23.33 19.97
N ASP A 965 4.07 -22.86 20.95
CA ASP A 965 3.79 -21.43 21.06
C ASP A 965 5.09 -20.63 21.28
N ALA A 966 5.13 -19.40 20.76
CA ALA A 966 6.27 -18.52 20.88
C ALA A 966 6.39 -17.88 22.28
N GLU A 967 5.26 -17.76 22.98
CA GLU A 967 5.14 -17.01 24.24
C GLU A 967 5.42 -17.88 25.49
N GLU A 968 5.48 -19.20 25.33
CA GLU A 968 5.62 -20.15 26.46
C GLU A 968 7.02 -20.15 27.10
N GLY A 969 8.03 -19.65 26.39
CA GLY A 969 9.42 -19.58 26.84
C GLY A 969 10.12 -20.96 26.86
N ALA A 970 9.72 -21.90 27.71
CA ALA A 970 10.38 -23.20 27.81
C ALA A 970 9.42 -24.36 27.51
N PRO A 971 9.02 -24.52 26.23
CA PRO A 971 8.01 -25.49 25.84
C PRO A 971 8.50 -26.93 26.11
N MET A 972 7.54 -27.83 26.29
CA MET A 972 7.77 -29.21 26.67
C MET A 972 6.98 -30.16 25.76
N LEU A 973 7.67 -31.15 25.20
CA LEU A 973 7.10 -32.27 24.46
C LEU A 973 7.19 -33.54 25.29
N THR A 974 6.09 -34.27 25.43
CA THR A 974 6.01 -35.49 26.22
C THR A 974 5.44 -36.63 25.38
N VAL A 975 6.15 -37.76 25.34
CA VAL A 975 5.68 -39.00 24.73
C VAL A 975 5.49 -40.04 25.83
N SER A 976 4.33 -40.69 25.84
CA SER A 976 3.95 -41.72 26.82
C SER A 976 3.48 -42.98 26.11
N TRP A 977 3.63 -44.14 26.75
CA TRP A 977 3.25 -45.43 26.17
C TRP A 977 2.73 -46.43 27.21
N GLU A 978 1.97 -47.46 26.79
CA GLU A 978 1.17 -48.29 27.71
C GLU A 978 1.99 -49.07 28.76
N ARG A 979 3.22 -49.50 28.42
CA ARG A 979 4.02 -50.41 29.27
C ARG A 979 5.47 -49.95 29.39
N PRO A 980 6.06 -49.97 30.60
CA PRO A 980 7.46 -49.58 30.75
C PRO A 980 8.41 -50.38 29.87
N VAL A 981 9.26 -49.70 29.10
CA VAL A 981 10.32 -50.29 28.26
C VAL A 981 11.68 -49.78 28.68
N LEU A 982 12.73 -50.53 28.33
CA LEU A 982 14.11 -50.09 28.55
C LEU A 982 14.50 -49.06 27.48
N LEU A 983 14.69 -47.82 27.92
CA LEU A 983 15.11 -46.68 27.09
C LEU A 983 16.58 -46.37 27.33
N ASP A 984 17.40 -46.36 26.28
CA ASP A 984 18.83 -45.99 26.32
C ASP A 984 19.17 -44.75 25.49
N GLY A 985 18.27 -44.31 24.61
CA GLY A 985 18.39 -43.08 23.82
C GLY A 985 17.25 -42.89 22.83
N PHE A 986 17.29 -41.77 22.11
CA PHE A 986 16.32 -41.38 21.09
C PHE A 986 16.98 -40.45 20.05
N ARG A 987 16.27 -40.15 18.96
CA ARG A 987 16.71 -39.22 17.90
C ARG A 987 15.60 -38.21 17.63
N LEU A 988 15.97 -36.94 17.50
CA LEU A 988 15.09 -35.84 17.14
C LEU A 988 15.43 -35.32 15.76
N ASP A 989 14.40 -35.07 14.96
CA ASP A 989 14.45 -34.30 13.73
C ASP A 989 13.87 -32.91 14.02
N LEU A 990 14.71 -31.89 14.00
CA LEU A 990 14.31 -30.50 14.23
C LEU A 990 14.00 -29.79 12.90
N LEU A 991 13.05 -28.85 12.91
CA LEU A 991 12.81 -27.97 11.77
C LEU A 991 14.04 -27.07 11.53
N ALA A 992 14.50 -27.00 10.29
CA ALA A 992 15.74 -26.32 9.93
C ALA A 992 15.60 -24.80 9.70
N SER A 993 14.38 -24.27 9.59
CA SER A 993 14.08 -22.88 9.20
C SER A 993 13.11 -22.20 10.17
N ASP A 994 13.35 -20.91 10.45
CA ASP A 994 12.47 -19.95 11.15
C ASP A 994 11.95 -20.32 12.56
N VAL A 995 12.57 -21.33 13.21
CA VAL A 995 12.38 -21.68 14.62
C VAL A 995 13.65 -21.43 15.43
N THR A 996 13.55 -21.40 16.76
CA THR A 996 14.70 -21.20 17.65
C THR A 996 15.72 -22.32 17.46
N PRO A 997 17.00 -22.02 17.17
CA PRO A 997 18.04 -23.06 17.10
C PRO A 997 18.22 -23.74 18.45
N ILE A 998 17.87 -25.03 18.53
CA ILE A 998 17.97 -25.82 19.77
C ILE A 998 19.33 -26.50 19.84
N GLN A 999 20.07 -26.22 20.91
CA GLN A 999 21.36 -26.83 21.24
C GLN A 999 21.29 -27.69 22.50
N THR A 1000 20.38 -27.36 23.41
CA THR A 1000 20.23 -27.98 24.74
C THR A 1000 18.80 -28.45 24.95
N ILE A 1001 18.64 -29.68 25.44
CA ILE A 1001 17.36 -30.25 25.85
C ILE A 1001 17.50 -30.78 27.27
N GLU A 1002 16.49 -30.51 28.09
CA GLU A 1002 16.30 -31.16 29.39
C GLU A 1002 15.40 -32.36 29.20
N VAL A 1003 15.92 -33.55 29.49
CA VAL A 1003 15.24 -34.83 29.32
C VAL A 1003 14.79 -35.34 30.68
N ASP A 1004 13.54 -35.77 30.80
CA ASP A 1004 13.02 -36.56 31.92
C ASP A 1004 12.49 -37.90 31.39
N ALA A 1005 13.11 -38.99 31.82
CA ALA A 1005 12.68 -40.35 31.52
C ALA A 1005 12.27 -41.03 32.83
N GLY A 1006 10.99 -40.92 33.20
CA GLY A 1006 10.42 -41.59 34.38
C GLY A 1006 11.05 -41.18 35.71
N GLY A 1007 11.41 -39.90 35.87
CA GLY A 1007 12.06 -39.35 37.06
C GLY A 1007 13.59 -39.33 37.00
N THR A 1008 14.18 -39.85 35.93
CA THR A 1008 15.61 -39.68 35.64
C THR A 1008 15.79 -38.48 34.74
N THR A 1009 16.29 -37.37 35.32
CA THR A 1009 16.54 -36.13 34.58
C THR A 1009 17.98 -36.03 34.09
N ALA A 1010 18.16 -35.56 32.85
CA ALA A 1010 19.47 -35.30 32.27
C ALA A 1010 19.41 -34.11 31.31
N THR A 1011 20.44 -33.26 31.31
CA THR A 1011 20.61 -32.25 30.27
C THR A 1011 21.45 -32.85 29.14
N ALA A 1012 20.90 -32.85 27.93
CA ALA A 1012 21.56 -33.33 26.73
C ALA A 1012 21.89 -32.17 25.79
N ARG A 1013 23.01 -32.30 25.07
CA ARG A 1013 23.30 -31.46 23.90
C ARG A 1013 22.98 -32.26 22.65
N LEU A 1014 22.24 -31.67 21.72
CA LEU A 1014 22.01 -32.25 20.41
C LEU A 1014 23.31 -32.24 19.61
N ASP A 1015 23.67 -33.40 19.05
CA ASP A 1015 24.70 -33.45 18.02
C ASP A 1015 24.09 -33.12 16.63
N ALA A 1016 24.94 -32.98 15.61
CA ALA A 1016 24.51 -32.66 14.25
C ALA A 1016 23.62 -33.75 13.60
N THR A 1017 23.44 -34.91 14.25
CA THR A 1017 22.58 -36.01 13.80
C THR A 1017 21.28 -36.11 14.59
N GLY A 1018 21.05 -35.21 15.55
CA GLY A 1018 19.85 -35.18 16.38
C GLY A 1018 19.78 -36.29 17.44
N ARG A 1019 20.86 -37.05 17.66
CA ARG A 1019 20.83 -38.23 18.53
C ARG A 1019 21.16 -37.88 19.98
N VAL A 1020 20.38 -38.44 20.92
CA VAL A 1020 20.57 -38.27 22.36
C VAL A 1020 20.70 -39.64 23.02
N SER A 1021 21.77 -39.85 23.78
CA SER A 1021 21.98 -41.07 24.58
C SER A 1021 21.81 -40.76 26.06
N LEU A 1022 21.07 -41.60 26.78
CA LEU A 1022 20.90 -41.45 28.22
C LEU A 1022 22.18 -41.92 28.97
N PRO A 1023 22.52 -41.31 30.12
CA PRO A 1023 23.71 -41.69 30.89
C PRO A 1023 23.70 -43.16 31.35
N SER A 1024 22.52 -43.72 31.55
CA SER A 1024 22.26 -45.12 31.86
C SER A 1024 20.88 -45.51 31.33
N PRO A 1025 20.67 -46.74 30.82
CA PRO A 1025 19.36 -47.19 30.41
C PRO A 1025 18.33 -47.11 31.55
N VAL A 1026 17.14 -46.59 31.26
CA VAL A 1026 16.04 -46.39 32.23
C VAL A 1026 14.83 -47.18 31.78
N THR A 1027 14.18 -47.91 32.70
CA THR A 1027 12.87 -48.53 32.42
C THR A 1027 11.78 -47.52 32.74
N THR A 1028 11.08 -47.03 31.72
CA THR A 1028 10.07 -45.97 31.83
C THR A 1028 8.94 -46.20 30.84
N ASP A 1029 7.76 -45.63 31.11
CA ASP A 1029 6.60 -45.53 30.24
C ASP A 1029 6.38 -44.11 29.67
N GLN A 1030 7.32 -43.20 29.93
CA GLN A 1030 7.24 -41.80 29.51
C GLN A 1030 8.63 -41.19 29.24
N LEU A 1031 8.67 -40.27 28.28
CA LEU A 1031 9.79 -39.40 27.92
C LEU A 1031 9.29 -37.96 27.77
N SER A 1032 9.77 -37.05 28.61
CA SER A 1032 9.50 -35.61 28.52
C SER A 1032 10.77 -34.84 28.13
N LEU A 1033 10.62 -33.91 27.19
CA LEU A 1033 11.68 -33.11 26.58
C LEU A 1033 11.32 -31.64 26.76
N ARG A 1034 12.11 -30.91 27.53
CA ARG A 1034 11.96 -29.47 27.75
C ARG A 1034 13.06 -28.72 27.01
N PHE A 1035 12.68 -27.62 26.36
CA PHE A 1035 13.53 -26.86 25.45
C PHE A 1035 13.89 -25.48 26.03
N PRO A 1036 14.93 -25.38 26.87
CA PRO A 1036 15.27 -24.13 27.57
C PRO A 1036 15.82 -23.04 26.66
N ASP A 1037 16.36 -23.38 25.49
CA ASP A 1037 16.92 -22.41 24.55
C ASP A 1037 15.87 -21.44 23.97
N ALA A 1038 14.59 -21.82 24.01
CA ALA A 1038 13.46 -20.98 23.59
C ALA A 1038 13.03 -19.94 24.65
N ALA A 1039 13.62 -19.94 25.85
CA ALA A 1039 13.17 -19.14 26.99
C ALA A 1039 13.21 -17.62 26.80
N GLY A 1040 13.85 -17.16 25.71
CA GLY A 1040 13.91 -15.75 25.31
C GLY A 1040 12.82 -15.29 24.35
N GLY A 1041 11.78 -16.09 24.07
CA GLY A 1041 10.66 -15.72 23.20
C GLY A 1041 10.81 -16.19 21.76
N GLY A 1042 10.69 -17.51 21.54
CA GLY A 1042 10.78 -18.13 20.22
C GLY A 1042 10.13 -19.51 20.18
N THR A 1043 9.84 -20.00 18.97
CA THR A 1043 9.18 -21.29 18.76
C THR A 1043 10.18 -22.44 18.72
N VAL A 1044 9.73 -23.65 19.08
CA VAL A 1044 10.45 -24.91 18.92
C VAL A 1044 9.73 -25.74 17.86
N GLY A 1045 10.48 -26.25 16.88
CA GLY A 1045 9.93 -27.12 15.84
C GLY A 1045 10.57 -28.52 15.86
N VAL A 1046 9.76 -29.56 16.09
CA VAL A 1046 10.19 -30.96 16.05
C VAL A 1046 9.39 -31.69 14.97
N ALA A 1047 10.05 -32.05 13.87
CA ALA A 1047 9.47 -32.80 12.76
C ALA A 1047 9.38 -34.30 13.03
N GLY A 1048 10.22 -34.83 13.93
CA GLY A 1048 10.19 -36.26 14.25
C GLY A 1048 10.89 -36.61 15.54
N LEU A 1049 10.38 -37.62 16.23
CA LEU A 1049 10.99 -38.23 17.41
C LEU A 1049 11.03 -39.75 17.25
N GLU A 1050 12.22 -40.28 16.99
CA GLU A 1050 12.45 -41.71 16.86
C GLU A 1050 12.97 -42.27 18.19
N VAL A 1051 12.19 -43.16 18.80
CA VAL A 1051 12.58 -43.91 19.99
C VAL A 1051 12.68 -45.40 19.61
N PRO A 1052 13.90 -45.93 19.40
CA PRO A 1052 14.07 -47.32 18.92
C PRO A 1052 13.37 -48.38 19.80
N ALA A 1053 13.27 -48.13 21.11
CA ALA A 1053 12.60 -49.01 22.07
C ALA A 1053 11.08 -49.13 21.86
N LEU A 1054 10.46 -48.20 21.12
CA LEU A 1054 9.02 -48.18 20.82
C LEU A 1054 8.71 -48.76 19.43
N SER A 1055 9.71 -49.29 18.72
CA SER A 1055 9.53 -49.85 17.38
C SER A 1055 8.47 -50.97 17.36
N GLY A 1056 7.49 -50.85 16.47
CA GLY A 1056 6.38 -51.80 16.32
C GLY A 1056 5.18 -51.55 17.23
N MET A 1057 5.21 -50.50 18.07
CA MET A 1057 4.03 -49.98 18.77
C MET A 1057 3.20 -49.10 17.83
N VAL A 1058 1.89 -49.01 18.07
CA VAL A 1058 0.99 -48.15 17.29
C VAL A 1058 0.99 -46.75 17.90
N ALA A 1059 1.31 -45.74 17.11
CA ALA A 1059 1.28 -44.34 17.52
C ALA A 1059 -0.14 -43.74 17.37
N ALA A 1060 -0.50 -42.85 18.29
CA ALA A 1060 -1.73 -42.08 18.28
C ALA A 1060 -1.59 -40.91 17.29
N VAL A 1061 -1.64 -41.21 16.00
CA VAL A 1061 -1.56 -40.23 14.89
C VAL A 1061 -2.83 -40.35 14.07
N LEU A 1062 -3.41 -39.21 13.68
CA LEU A 1062 -4.57 -39.18 12.79
C LEU A 1062 -4.19 -39.61 11.36
N ASP A 1063 -5.00 -40.49 10.77
CA ASP A 1063 -4.91 -40.76 9.33
C ASP A 1063 -5.42 -39.53 8.56
N ARG A 1064 -4.50 -38.85 7.84
CA ARG A 1064 -4.82 -37.66 7.04
C ARG A 1064 -5.89 -37.91 5.98
N GLY A 1065 -6.02 -39.14 5.48
CA GLY A 1065 -7.04 -39.54 4.51
C GLY A 1065 -8.39 -39.88 5.13
N ALA A 1066 -8.50 -39.93 6.47
CA ALA A 1066 -9.76 -40.24 7.14
C ALA A 1066 -10.79 -39.13 6.92
N ALA A 1067 -12.01 -39.54 6.58
CA ALA A 1067 -13.14 -38.64 6.49
C ALA A 1067 -13.66 -38.30 7.89
N VAL A 1068 -13.84 -37.01 8.15
CA VAL A 1068 -14.48 -36.44 9.32
C VAL A 1068 -15.87 -35.98 8.88
N GLY A 1069 -16.85 -36.85 9.04
CA GLY A 1069 -18.25 -36.56 8.74
C GLY A 1069 -18.95 -35.97 9.96
N LEU A 1070 -19.55 -34.79 9.81
CA LEU A 1070 -20.37 -34.14 10.81
C LEU A 1070 -21.84 -34.30 10.40
N PRO A 1071 -22.55 -35.32 10.94
CA PRO A 1071 -23.94 -35.55 10.60
C PRO A 1071 -24.81 -34.37 11.04
N CYS A 1072 -26.07 -34.37 10.60
CA CYS A 1072 -27.02 -33.33 10.92
C CYS A 1072 -27.06 -32.98 12.43
N GLY A 1073 -26.85 -31.69 12.74
CA GLY A 1073 -26.78 -31.16 14.09
C GLY A 1073 -25.40 -31.20 14.72
N SER A 1074 -24.36 -31.59 13.97
CA SER A 1074 -22.95 -31.61 14.42
C SER A 1074 -22.04 -30.73 13.57
N GLY A 1075 -22.58 -29.99 12.59
CA GLY A 1075 -21.85 -28.96 11.85
C GLY A 1075 -21.66 -27.66 12.66
N PRO A 1076 -21.26 -26.56 12.00
CA PRO A 1076 -21.11 -25.24 12.64
C PRO A 1076 -22.42 -24.77 13.30
N GLU A 1077 -22.30 -24.15 14.46
CA GLU A 1077 -23.44 -23.63 15.23
C GLU A 1077 -23.94 -22.32 14.59
N VAL A 1078 -25.09 -22.40 13.91
CA VAL A 1078 -25.72 -21.27 13.22
C VAL A 1078 -27.16 -21.11 13.71
N SER A 1079 -27.60 -19.88 13.92
CA SER A 1079 -28.99 -19.56 14.28
C SER A 1079 -29.56 -18.41 13.46
N ILE A 1080 -30.88 -18.46 13.26
CA ILE A 1080 -31.66 -17.39 12.63
C ILE A 1080 -32.77 -16.99 13.59
N ASP A 1081 -32.81 -15.71 13.97
CA ASP A 1081 -33.72 -15.14 14.97
C ASP A 1081 -33.68 -15.87 16.32
N GLY A 1082 -32.49 -16.34 16.71
CA GLY A 1082 -32.28 -17.13 17.93
C GLY A 1082 -32.72 -18.58 17.84
N ASN A 1083 -33.22 -19.04 16.70
CA ASN A 1083 -33.54 -20.45 16.47
C ASN A 1083 -32.32 -21.16 15.86
N ALA A 1084 -31.81 -22.17 16.55
CA ALA A 1084 -30.70 -22.99 16.05
C ALA A 1084 -31.10 -23.74 14.77
N ILE A 1085 -30.26 -23.66 13.74
CA ILE A 1085 -30.41 -24.36 12.47
C ILE A 1085 -29.50 -25.59 12.51
N PRO A 1086 -30.04 -26.83 12.46
CA PRO A 1086 -29.21 -28.02 12.36
C PRO A 1086 -28.40 -28.00 11.07
N THR A 1087 -27.07 -28.10 11.19
CA THR A 1087 -26.14 -28.11 10.05
C THR A 1087 -25.39 -29.44 9.95
N GLN A 1088 -24.89 -29.74 8.76
CA GLN A 1088 -24.03 -30.87 8.49
C GLN A 1088 -22.84 -30.45 7.62
N SER A 1089 -21.75 -31.20 7.71
CA SER A 1089 -20.56 -30.98 6.88
C SER A 1089 -19.71 -32.24 6.76
N SER A 1090 -18.74 -32.22 5.85
CA SER A 1090 -17.76 -33.29 5.69
C SER A 1090 -16.42 -32.68 5.30
N ALA A 1091 -15.35 -33.17 5.93
CA ALA A 1091 -13.99 -32.80 5.62
C ALA A 1091 -13.08 -34.03 5.70
N THR A 1092 -11.85 -33.92 5.25
CA THR A 1092 -10.79 -34.87 5.63
C THR A 1092 -9.98 -34.33 6.80
N VAL A 1093 -9.28 -35.21 7.52
CA VAL A 1093 -8.28 -34.76 8.50
C VAL A 1093 -7.26 -33.85 7.84
N ALA A 1094 -6.81 -34.16 6.61
CA ALA A 1094 -5.89 -33.31 5.86
C ALA A 1094 -6.41 -31.88 5.66
N ASP A 1095 -7.70 -31.72 5.33
CA ASP A 1095 -8.31 -30.40 5.15
C ASP A 1095 -8.29 -29.59 6.45
N LEU A 1096 -8.63 -30.21 7.58
CA LEU A 1096 -8.62 -29.57 8.90
C LEU A 1096 -7.20 -29.22 9.34
N VAL A 1097 -6.23 -30.13 9.17
CA VAL A 1097 -4.81 -29.87 9.48
C VAL A 1097 -4.28 -28.68 8.68
N ALA A 1098 -4.57 -28.64 7.38
CA ALA A 1098 -4.18 -27.54 6.50
C ALA A 1098 -4.97 -26.23 6.77
N GLY A 1099 -6.03 -26.28 7.58
CA GLY A 1099 -6.93 -25.14 7.83
C GLY A 1099 -7.73 -24.72 6.61
N ARG A 1100 -8.04 -25.67 5.72
CA ARG A 1100 -8.90 -25.39 4.56
C ARG A 1100 -10.33 -25.14 5.02
N ALA A 1101 -11.03 -24.30 4.26
CA ALA A 1101 -12.44 -24.04 4.49
C ALA A 1101 -13.28 -25.31 4.25
N VAL A 1102 -14.11 -25.66 5.22
CA VAL A 1102 -15.05 -26.79 5.18
C VAL A 1102 -16.42 -26.30 4.74
N ARG A 1103 -16.96 -26.86 3.66
CA ARG A 1103 -18.34 -26.58 3.23
C ARG A 1103 -19.34 -27.19 4.21
N TRP A 1104 -20.40 -26.46 4.51
CA TRP A 1104 -21.50 -26.91 5.35
C TRP A 1104 -22.84 -26.46 4.76
N GLU A 1105 -23.90 -27.19 5.14
CA GLU A 1105 -25.28 -26.89 4.75
C GLU A 1105 -26.25 -27.15 5.90
N ALA A 1106 -27.38 -26.44 5.92
CA ALA A 1106 -28.50 -26.78 6.77
C ALA A 1106 -29.09 -28.13 6.34
N CYS A 1107 -29.50 -28.94 7.31
CA CYS A 1107 -30.02 -30.28 7.02
C CYS A 1107 -31.35 -30.26 6.25
N ASP A 1108 -32.13 -29.20 6.44
CA ASP A 1108 -33.45 -29.00 5.84
C ASP A 1108 -33.57 -27.55 5.35
N THR A 1109 -34.52 -27.30 4.45
CA THR A 1109 -34.91 -25.95 4.03
C THR A 1109 -35.51 -25.16 5.19
N VAL A 1110 -35.16 -23.88 5.29
CA VAL A 1110 -35.65 -22.97 6.33
C VAL A 1110 -36.75 -22.09 5.75
N SER A 1111 -37.95 -22.09 6.36
CA SER A 1111 -39.04 -21.19 5.99
C SER A 1111 -38.85 -19.86 6.72
N LEU A 1112 -38.60 -18.79 5.98
CA LEU A 1112 -38.45 -17.44 6.52
C LEU A 1112 -39.65 -16.58 6.10
N GLU A 1113 -40.20 -15.81 7.03
CA GLU A 1113 -41.25 -14.84 6.73
C GLU A 1113 -40.67 -13.64 5.97
N GLU A 1114 -41.53 -12.81 5.38
CA GLU A 1114 -41.07 -11.54 4.83
C GLU A 1114 -40.71 -10.59 5.99
N GLY A 1115 -39.51 -10.02 5.96
CA GLY A 1115 -39.05 -9.07 6.97
C GLY A 1115 -37.59 -9.25 7.40
N THR A 1116 -37.22 -8.58 8.49
CA THR A 1116 -35.86 -8.55 9.01
C THR A 1116 -35.52 -9.82 9.78
N HIS A 1117 -34.38 -10.43 9.45
CA HIS A 1117 -33.84 -11.60 10.14
C HIS A 1117 -32.43 -11.33 10.67
N ARG A 1118 -32.14 -11.85 11.87
CA ARG A 1118 -30.82 -11.81 12.52
C ARG A 1118 -30.14 -13.17 12.37
N LEU A 1119 -29.01 -13.20 11.66
CA LEU A 1119 -28.19 -14.37 11.47
C LEU A 1119 -27.00 -14.30 12.43
N HIS A 1120 -26.77 -15.39 13.14
CA HIS A 1120 -25.70 -15.51 14.13
C HIS A 1120 -24.97 -16.84 13.97
N ALA A 1121 -23.65 -16.84 14.16
CA ALA A 1121 -22.89 -18.09 14.33
C ALA A 1121 -21.96 -17.99 15.55
N ASP A 1122 -21.97 -19.05 16.35
CA ASP A 1122 -21.16 -19.18 17.56
C ASP A 1122 -19.80 -19.82 17.25
N ARG A 1123 -18.81 -19.53 18.10
CA ARG A 1123 -17.51 -20.19 18.04
C ARG A 1123 -17.62 -21.58 18.66
N GLY A 1124 -17.44 -22.60 17.83
CA GLY A 1124 -17.29 -23.99 18.26
C GLY A 1124 -16.05 -24.63 17.62
N ALA A 1125 -16.05 -25.96 17.48
CA ALA A 1125 -14.97 -26.66 16.77
C ALA A 1125 -14.80 -26.16 15.32
N LEU A 1126 -15.90 -25.78 14.69
CA LEU A 1126 -15.94 -25.08 13.42
C LEU A 1126 -16.68 -23.75 13.59
N PHE A 1127 -16.09 -22.66 13.10
CA PHE A 1127 -16.69 -21.33 13.08
C PHE A 1127 -17.03 -20.91 11.65
N ALA A 1128 -18.28 -20.50 11.43
CA ALA A 1128 -18.73 -20.06 10.11
C ALA A 1128 -17.90 -18.88 9.60
N SER A 1129 -17.30 -19.07 8.42
CA SER A 1129 -16.58 -18.02 7.68
C SER A 1129 -17.49 -17.32 6.69
N SER A 1130 -18.53 -17.99 6.21
CA SER A 1130 -19.58 -17.42 5.37
C SER A 1130 -20.93 -18.04 5.71
N ILE A 1131 -21.99 -17.26 5.50
CA ILE A 1131 -23.38 -17.73 5.52
C ILE A 1131 -24.04 -17.23 4.23
N VAL A 1132 -24.52 -18.17 3.43
CA VAL A 1132 -25.27 -17.91 2.20
C VAL A 1132 -26.71 -18.39 2.41
N VAL A 1133 -27.63 -17.45 2.41
CA VAL A 1133 -29.08 -17.71 2.42
C VAL A 1133 -29.62 -17.39 1.05
N ARG A 1134 -30.30 -18.33 0.39
CA ARG A 1134 -30.94 -18.06 -0.91
C ARG A 1134 -32.24 -18.81 -1.05
N ARG A 1135 -33.12 -18.36 -1.95
CA ARG A 1135 -34.36 -19.08 -2.27
C ARG A 1135 -34.08 -20.54 -2.60
N ALA A 1136 -34.90 -21.43 -2.06
CA ALA A 1136 -34.75 -22.87 -2.25
C ALA A 1136 -34.89 -23.31 -3.72
N SER A 1137 -35.61 -22.53 -4.53
CA SER A 1137 -35.68 -22.71 -5.98
C SER A 1137 -35.26 -21.43 -6.69
N LEU A 1138 -34.30 -21.57 -7.63
CA LEU A 1138 -33.90 -20.51 -8.54
C LEU A 1138 -34.71 -20.65 -9.85
N PRO A 1139 -35.09 -19.54 -10.51
CA PRO A 1139 -35.80 -19.60 -11.78
C PRO A 1139 -34.91 -20.15 -12.90
N ASP A 1140 -35.47 -21.01 -13.76
CA ASP A 1140 -34.78 -21.51 -14.95
C ASP A 1140 -34.37 -20.37 -15.88
N LEU A 1141 -33.13 -20.40 -16.39
CA LEU A 1141 -32.62 -19.37 -17.28
C LEU A 1141 -32.91 -19.70 -18.74
N THR A 1142 -33.48 -18.74 -19.46
CA THR A 1142 -33.50 -18.77 -20.92
C THR A 1142 -32.09 -18.49 -21.46
N PRO A 1143 -31.56 -19.26 -22.43
CA PRO A 1143 -30.24 -18.99 -23.00
C PRO A 1143 -30.12 -17.57 -23.58
N ALA A 1144 -29.00 -16.90 -23.28
CA ALA A 1144 -28.68 -15.60 -23.85
C ALA A 1144 -28.49 -15.66 -25.37
N ARG A 1145 -28.56 -14.51 -26.04
CA ARG A 1145 -28.12 -14.38 -27.44
C ARG A 1145 -26.67 -14.84 -27.57
N SER A 1146 -26.29 -15.44 -28.69
CA SER A 1146 -24.86 -15.66 -28.98
C SER A 1146 -24.17 -14.34 -29.32
N ALA A 1147 -22.98 -14.08 -28.77
CA ALA A 1147 -22.11 -12.98 -29.19
C ALA A 1147 -20.91 -13.49 -29.99
N THR A 1148 -20.52 -12.77 -31.04
CA THR A 1148 -19.30 -13.05 -31.79
C THR A 1148 -18.55 -11.75 -32.03
N VAL A 1149 -17.32 -11.66 -31.51
CA VAL A 1149 -16.45 -10.52 -31.73
C VAL A 1149 -16.00 -10.51 -33.19
N VAL A 1150 -16.33 -9.44 -33.92
CA VAL A 1150 -15.90 -9.23 -35.30
C VAL A 1150 -14.62 -8.40 -35.32
N ARG A 1151 -14.56 -7.38 -34.48
CA ARG A 1151 -13.42 -6.49 -34.34
C ARG A 1151 -13.32 -5.96 -32.91
N TRP A 1152 -12.12 -6.01 -32.33
CA TRP A 1152 -11.83 -5.43 -31.03
C TRP A 1152 -10.63 -4.47 -31.14
N GLY A 1153 -10.91 -3.17 -31.26
CA GLY A 1153 -9.89 -2.13 -31.34
C GLY A 1153 -9.92 -1.19 -30.13
N THR A 1154 -8.93 -0.30 -30.06
CA THR A 1154 -8.78 0.74 -29.01
C THR A 1154 -9.56 2.03 -29.30
N GLN A 1155 -10.22 2.11 -30.46
CA GLN A 1155 -11.04 3.26 -30.89
C GLN A 1155 -12.40 2.84 -31.47
N ASP A 1156 -12.56 1.58 -31.86
CA ASP A 1156 -13.72 1.07 -32.58
C ASP A 1156 -13.84 -0.45 -32.30
N ARG A 1157 -15.05 -0.89 -31.95
CA ARG A 1157 -15.38 -2.28 -31.60
C ARG A 1157 -16.64 -2.70 -32.33
N THR A 1158 -16.72 -3.97 -32.74
CA THR A 1158 -17.89 -4.51 -33.42
C THR A 1158 -18.14 -5.93 -32.94
N VAL A 1159 -19.34 -6.15 -32.39
CA VAL A 1159 -19.83 -7.45 -31.94
C VAL A 1159 -21.10 -7.78 -32.73
N HIS A 1160 -21.19 -9.00 -33.25
CA HIS A 1160 -22.40 -9.52 -33.85
C HIS A 1160 -23.21 -10.27 -32.79
N LEU A 1161 -24.48 -9.91 -32.65
CA LEU A 1161 -25.42 -10.56 -31.73
C LEU A 1161 -26.41 -11.43 -32.51
N GLY A 1162 -26.57 -12.67 -32.08
CA GLY A 1162 -27.57 -13.60 -32.61
C GLY A 1162 -29.00 -13.19 -32.25
N ALA A 1163 -29.98 -13.85 -32.86
CA ALA A 1163 -31.39 -13.70 -32.47
C ALA A 1163 -31.64 -14.37 -31.11
N GLY A 1164 -32.57 -13.82 -30.32
CA GLY A 1164 -32.91 -14.36 -29.01
C GLY A 1164 -33.66 -13.37 -28.12
N PRO A 1165 -33.94 -13.75 -26.87
CA PRO A 1165 -34.56 -12.88 -25.87
C PRO A 1165 -33.67 -11.67 -25.54
N GLU A 1166 -34.14 -10.78 -24.67
CA GLU A 1166 -33.32 -9.68 -24.17
C GLU A 1166 -32.08 -10.21 -23.46
N SER A 1167 -30.94 -9.55 -23.68
CA SER A 1167 -29.65 -9.99 -23.15
C SER A 1167 -28.76 -8.80 -22.86
N ILE A 1168 -27.94 -8.92 -21.83
CA ILE A 1168 -26.93 -7.95 -21.43
C ILE A 1168 -25.62 -8.34 -22.12
N LEU A 1169 -25.06 -7.43 -22.91
CA LEU A 1169 -23.71 -7.57 -23.46
C LEU A 1169 -22.71 -7.01 -22.46
N ALA A 1170 -21.89 -7.87 -21.88
CA ALA A 1170 -20.83 -7.52 -20.96
C ALA A 1170 -19.46 -7.61 -21.63
N THR A 1171 -18.51 -6.82 -21.15
CA THR A 1171 -17.11 -6.87 -21.59
C THR A 1171 -16.20 -7.10 -20.39
N THR A 1172 -15.06 -7.76 -20.58
CA THR A 1172 -14.08 -7.99 -19.51
C THR A 1172 -13.17 -6.78 -19.25
N GLU A 1173 -13.57 -5.58 -19.70
CA GLU A 1173 -12.84 -4.32 -19.52
C GLU A 1173 -13.62 -3.32 -18.66
N ASN A 1174 -12.93 -2.33 -18.11
CA ASN A 1174 -13.55 -1.29 -17.29
C ASN A 1174 -14.60 -0.50 -18.05
N LEU A 1175 -15.69 -0.21 -17.33
CA LEU A 1175 -16.70 0.73 -17.79
C LEU A 1175 -16.08 2.12 -18.02
N ASN A 1176 -16.33 2.69 -19.20
CA ASN A 1176 -15.99 4.07 -19.49
C ASN A 1176 -17.07 4.71 -20.36
N ALA A 1177 -17.59 5.87 -19.95
CA ALA A 1177 -18.61 6.59 -20.71
C ALA A 1177 -18.14 7.12 -22.08
N GLY A 1178 -16.86 6.96 -22.42
CA GLY A 1178 -16.31 7.28 -23.73
C GLY A 1178 -16.50 6.20 -24.80
N TRP A 1179 -16.75 4.94 -24.40
CA TRP A 1179 -17.20 3.85 -25.28
C TRP A 1179 -18.70 3.98 -25.54
#